data_AF-A0A803MYE0-F1
#
_entry.id   AF-A0A803MYE0-F1
#
_cell.length_a   1.000
_cell.length_b   1.000
_cell.length_c   1.000
_cell.angle_alpha   90.00
_cell.angle_beta   90.00
_cell.angle_gamma   90.00
#
_symmetry.space_group_name_H-M   'P 1'
#
loop_
_entity.id
_entity.type
_entity.pdbx_description
1 polymer ?
#
loop_
_entity_poly.entity_id
_entity_poly.type
_entity_poly.pdbx_seq_one_letter_code
_entity_poly.pdbx_strand_id
1 'polypeptide(L)'
;MKKIKQVKMETTRSFSELVLELVASADEVVSLAKDSEIDTEVLNEFAIYIEKLSPILDTLREDKMIMDTPSIRSAIGSVEAELQRARNCIVNKNTCSNDHRFDVIQQLTHDLGRSLGLLLFASIGVSLDLKDKLGILHKEMMSAKFDHHSYCCSSSESTSREIVEEIMNEEQSYREKEEIMIIEREDVALQLKYGNDDEFKNSLLGLEIMIRDKIVDCEWITDEGIIPILFNRMGSSKCIDRLSIIKVLRSIAHENPQTKEKMADINSLTTLVKSLARDEMERREAVGLLMDLSQLSSVRRRVGRIQGCIIMLVAILNGNDPISSNDAGKLLAGLSCNTQNALLMAEAGYFHPLIQHLKEGSEMSKILMATALSRMVLTEKSRDSLGEDGAIQPLVIMFKTGKLEAKLSALNALQNVSLTTKNISYIVDSGILPPLLQLLFSVTSSLMSLREPASAILATISCSDSVLEHRDLPDQLLSLINLSSPKIKCNILLALNNILSQPNVAEVTSKTTQNGAVQLLLPLINETDTKIRVAALNLLFTISNNVSIEENYLPNIVNIISSSSSEAEKAAAIGLLSNIPLSDKKATDTLKRMNLLPMLVLLIGSLCSSSSTTTTQCLEESIAGIFIRFTLPSDKKLQVYAAEMGVIPILIKILSHGSIKAKSRAATSLTQLSQNTLSSRRLRNLRWGYCVPTPSADGFCKIHSGYCSVKGNFCLVKSGAIPPLIRILEGDKREADEAVLNTIATLLQDEIWEDGSNFIATISGGVMAIIKVLEVGSVKAKETALWILDRVLRIEEFRSKYGGSTQVVLIDLAHKGEPSLRPLVANILMQLELLQDQSSYF
;
A
#
# COMPACT_ATOMS: atom_id res chain seq x y z
N MET A 1 1.91 55.55 24.15
CA MET A 1 1.70 55.24 22.72
C MET A 1 2.77 55.93 21.89
N LYS A 2 3.36 55.19 20.94
CA LYS A 2 4.36 55.57 19.92
C LYS A 2 5.83 55.66 20.36
N LYS A 3 6.61 54.79 19.70
CA LYS A 3 8.08 54.70 19.55
C LYS A 3 8.87 54.19 20.74
N ILE A 4 8.97 52.85 20.86
CA ILE A 4 10.21 52.09 20.52
C ILE A 4 9.76 50.71 20.00
N LYS A 5 9.42 50.66 18.70
CA LYS A 5 9.18 49.44 17.91
C LYS A 5 9.77 49.69 16.53
N GLN A 6 11.03 49.32 16.37
CA GLN A 6 11.88 49.21 15.17
C GLN A 6 13.25 48.86 15.77
N VAL A 7 13.83 47.66 15.63
CA VAL A 7 14.24 46.92 14.43
C VAL A 7 14.40 45.45 14.87
N LYS A 8 13.68 44.46 14.34
CA LYS A 8 13.92 43.73 13.08
C LYS A 8 12.58 43.15 12.61
N MET A 9 12.05 43.63 11.48
CA MET A 9 11.15 42.82 10.65
C MET A 9 12.08 42.03 9.73
N GLU A 10 12.46 40.82 10.13
CA GLU A 10 12.89 39.82 9.15
C GLU A 10 11.61 39.34 8.46
N THR A 11 11.45 39.73 7.21
CA THR A 11 10.47 39.17 6.28
C THR A 11 10.60 37.65 6.28
N THR A 12 9.61 36.95 6.82
CA THR A 12 9.51 35.49 6.71
C THR A 12 9.32 35.14 5.23
N ARG A 13 10.40 34.70 4.56
CA ARG A 13 10.38 34.22 3.16
C ARG A 13 9.35 33.09 3.01
N SER A 14 8.65 33.07 1.89
CA SER A 14 7.75 31.97 1.56
C SER A 14 8.54 30.69 1.26
N PHE A 15 7.94 29.53 1.51
CA PHE A 15 8.60 28.23 1.26
C PHE A 15 9.03 28.08 -0.21
N SER A 16 8.19 28.53 -1.14
CA SER A 16 8.48 28.48 -2.59
C SER A 16 9.69 29.34 -2.97
N GLU A 17 9.83 30.54 -2.38
CA GLU A 17 11.00 31.40 -2.60
C GLU A 17 12.29 30.78 -2.07
N LEU A 18 12.24 30.12 -0.89
CA LEU A 18 13.40 29.41 -0.33
C LEU A 18 13.87 28.26 -1.23
N VAL A 19 12.94 27.48 -1.77
CA VAL A 19 13.28 26.38 -2.68
C VAL A 19 13.84 26.93 -4.01
N LEU A 20 13.31 28.06 -4.51
CA LEU A 20 13.84 28.74 -5.70
C LEU A 20 15.27 29.23 -5.53
N GLU A 21 15.58 29.87 -4.39
CA GLU A 21 16.95 30.30 -4.07
C GLU A 21 17.91 29.11 -3.95
N LEU A 22 17.42 27.98 -3.43
CA LEU A 22 18.19 26.75 -3.31
C LEU A 22 18.52 26.13 -4.68
N VAL A 23 17.56 26.11 -5.61
CA VAL A 23 17.79 25.68 -7.00
C VAL A 23 18.86 26.55 -7.66
N ALA A 24 18.75 27.88 -7.53
CA ALA A 24 19.75 28.80 -8.08
C ALA A 24 21.15 28.58 -7.47
N SER A 25 21.22 28.25 -6.17
CA SER A 25 22.48 27.94 -5.49
C SER A 25 23.10 26.64 -5.99
N ALA A 26 22.29 25.61 -6.24
CA ALA A 26 22.74 24.33 -6.79
C ALA A 26 23.29 24.51 -8.22
N ASP A 27 22.55 25.23 -9.08
CA ASP A 27 22.97 25.52 -10.46
C ASP A 27 24.27 26.34 -10.51
N GLU A 28 24.44 27.27 -9.57
CA GLU A 28 25.69 28.04 -9.44
C GLU A 28 26.87 27.14 -9.07
N VAL A 29 26.72 26.23 -8.10
CA VAL A 29 27.76 25.25 -7.75
C VAL A 29 28.13 24.36 -8.95
N VAL A 30 27.14 23.92 -9.73
CA VAL A 30 27.37 23.14 -10.96
C VAL A 30 28.20 23.93 -11.97
N SER A 31 27.85 25.19 -12.24
CA SER A 31 28.59 26.02 -13.19
C SER A 31 30.04 26.24 -12.75
N LEU A 32 30.26 26.54 -11.47
CA LEU A 32 31.59 26.72 -10.90
C LEU A 32 32.44 25.44 -10.92
N ALA A 33 31.82 24.28 -10.70
CA ALA A 33 32.51 23.00 -10.75
C ALA A 33 32.92 22.64 -12.20
N LYS A 34 32.07 22.91 -13.18
CA LYS A 34 32.32 22.62 -14.61
C LYS A 34 33.31 23.59 -15.27
N ASP A 35 33.35 24.85 -14.83
CA ASP A 35 34.25 25.89 -15.37
C ASP A 35 35.66 25.88 -14.73
N SER A 36 35.97 24.91 -13.85
CA SER A 36 37.29 24.79 -13.22
C SER A 36 38.35 24.23 -14.18
N GLU A 37 39.42 25.00 -14.45
CA GLU A 37 40.54 24.62 -15.32
C GLU A 37 41.49 23.55 -14.73
N ILE A 38 41.31 23.17 -13.45
CA ILE A 38 42.16 22.21 -12.73
C ILE A 38 41.28 21.09 -12.16
N ASP A 39 41.70 19.84 -12.34
CA ASP A 39 41.05 18.61 -11.84
C ASP A 39 39.60 18.41 -12.33
N THR A 40 39.39 18.57 -13.64
CA THR A 40 38.07 18.54 -14.31
C THR A 40 37.26 17.28 -14.06
N GLU A 41 37.86 16.10 -13.89
CA GLU A 41 37.11 14.83 -13.83
C GLU A 41 36.31 14.67 -12.53
N VAL A 42 36.94 14.93 -11.37
CA VAL A 42 36.28 14.80 -10.06
C VAL A 42 35.28 15.92 -9.79
N LEU A 43 35.60 17.15 -10.18
CA LEU A 43 34.64 18.25 -10.09
C LEU A 43 33.46 18.05 -11.04
N ASN A 44 33.67 17.45 -12.22
CA ASN A 44 32.57 17.05 -13.11
C ASN A 44 31.72 15.94 -12.50
N GLU A 45 32.32 14.93 -11.86
CA GLU A 45 31.59 13.86 -11.19
C GLU A 45 30.78 14.40 -9.99
N PHE A 46 31.38 15.30 -9.20
CA PHE A 46 30.67 16.04 -8.16
C PHE A 46 29.50 16.86 -8.73
N ALA A 47 29.72 17.57 -9.84
CA ALA A 47 28.69 18.35 -10.51
C ALA A 47 27.52 17.48 -10.97
N ILE A 48 27.75 16.24 -11.43
CA ILE A 48 26.68 15.31 -11.83
C ILE A 48 25.70 15.04 -10.67
N TYR A 49 26.21 14.89 -9.44
CA TYR A 49 25.33 14.70 -8.29
C TYR A 49 24.52 15.96 -7.96
N ILE A 50 25.13 17.14 -8.04
CA ILE A 50 24.44 18.42 -7.80
C ILE A 50 23.41 18.71 -8.90
N GLU A 51 23.67 18.35 -10.16
CA GLU A 51 22.72 18.52 -11.27
C GLU A 51 21.42 17.74 -11.07
N LYS A 52 21.49 16.58 -10.39
CA LYS A 52 20.30 15.80 -10.04
C LYS A 52 19.44 16.48 -8.95
N LEU A 53 19.99 17.46 -8.22
CA LEU A 53 19.30 18.14 -7.12
C LEU A 53 18.25 19.14 -7.63
N SER A 54 18.57 19.95 -8.62
CA SER A 54 17.68 20.99 -9.17
C SER A 54 16.29 20.46 -9.59
N PRO A 55 16.15 19.40 -10.41
CA PRO A 55 14.83 18.89 -10.79
C PRO A 55 14.04 18.27 -9.61
N ILE A 56 14.74 17.75 -8.59
CA ILE A 56 14.12 17.23 -7.37
C ILE A 56 13.57 18.40 -6.53
N LEU A 57 14.32 19.49 -6.40
CA LEU A 57 13.89 20.70 -5.72
C LEU A 57 12.76 21.42 -6.45
N ASP A 58 12.76 21.44 -7.78
CA ASP A 58 11.63 21.96 -8.58
C ASP A 58 10.36 21.14 -8.34
N THR A 59 10.48 19.80 -8.29
CA THR A 59 9.35 18.92 -7.96
C THR A 59 8.85 19.18 -6.52
N LEU A 60 9.77 19.43 -5.57
CA LEU A 60 9.45 19.83 -4.20
C LEU A 60 8.76 21.20 -4.13
N ARG A 61 9.08 22.14 -5.04
CA ARG A 61 8.41 23.44 -5.10
C ARG A 61 6.97 23.32 -5.61
N GLU A 62 6.73 22.42 -6.56
CA GLU A 62 5.45 22.29 -7.27
C GLU A 62 4.43 21.38 -6.55
N ASP A 63 4.88 20.56 -5.60
CA ASP A 63 4.02 19.66 -4.84
C ASP A 63 3.15 20.42 -3.82
N LYS A 64 1.87 20.58 -4.17
CA LYS A 64 0.84 21.26 -3.37
C LYS A 64 0.50 20.55 -2.05
N MET A 65 0.96 19.32 -1.84
CA MET A 65 0.72 18.55 -0.61
C MET A 65 1.75 18.84 0.48
N ILE A 66 2.83 19.59 0.18
CA ILE A 66 3.86 19.92 1.16
C ILE A 66 3.32 20.95 2.16
N MET A 67 3.24 20.52 3.42
CA MET A 67 3.00 21.40 4.54
C MET A 67 4.30 22.11 4.90
N ASP A 68 4.32 23.44 4.83
CA ASP A 68 5.44 24.27 5.28
C ASP A 68 5.65 24.15 6.80
N THR A 69 6.40 23.13 7.21
CA THR A 69 6.68 22.80 8.60
C THR A 69 8.08 23.27 9.01
N PRO A 70 8.31 23.57 10.31
CA PRO A 70 9.65 23.92 10.81
C PRO A 70 10.71 22.86 10.50
N SER A 71 10.32 21.58 10.49
CA SER A 71 11.22 20.46 10.18
C SER A 71 11.70 20.48 8.73
N ILE A 72 10.80 20.74 7.77
CA ILE A 72 11.18 20.83 6.35
C ILE A 72 12.02 22.10 6.11
N ARG A 73 11.66 23.24 6.72
CA ARG A 73 12.48 24.45 6.64
C ARG A 73 13.90 24.25 7.18
N SER A 74 14.04 23.54 8.29
CA SER A 74 15.35 23.19 8.88
C SER A 74 16.15 22.28 7.94
N ALA A 75 15.51 21.29 7.32
CA ALA A 75 16.17 20.40 6.36
C ALA A 75 16.64 21.14 5.11
N ILE A 76 15.80 22.03 4.55
CA ILE A 76 16.17 22.90 3.42
C ILE A 76 17.36 23.80 3.78
N GLY A 77 17.35 24.41 4.97
CA GLY A 77 18.47 25.23 5.45
C GLY A 77 19.77 24.43 5.62
N SER A 78 19.66 23.13 5.95
CA SER A 78 20.83 22.24 5.97
C SER A 78 21.41 22.04 4.58
N VAL A 79 20.58 21.80 3.56
CA VAL A 79 21.02 21.64 2.16
C VAL A 79 21.66 22.94 1.66
N GLU A 80 21.06 24.09 1.96
CA GLU A 80 21.59 25.42 1.61
C GLU A 80 22.99 25.65 2.20
N ALA A 81 23.17 25.32 3.48
CA ALA A 81 24.45 25.49 4.16
C ALA A 81 25.57 24.60 3.58
N GLU A 82 25.24 23.41 3.09
CA GLU A 82 26.19 22.52 2.42
C GLU A 82 26.54 23.00 1.01
N LEU A 83 25.55 23.45 0.22
CA LEU A 83 25.80 24.05 -1.09
C LEU A 83 26.68 25.31 -1.00
N GLN A 84 26.47 26.15 0.02
CA GLN A 84 27.31 27.31 0.25
C GLN A 84 28.75 26.94 0.66
N ARG A 85 28.92 25.85 1.41
CA ARG A 85 30.24 25.28 1.70
C ARG A 85 30.92 24.74 0.44
N ALA A 86 30.19 24.01 -0.40
CA ALA A 86 30.70 23.52 -1.67
C ALA A 86 31.15 24.66 -2.59
N ARG A 87 30.32 25.71 -2.73
CA ARG A 87 30.66 26.93 -3.47
C ARG A 87 31.96 27.56 -2.97
N ASN A 88 32.08 27.79 -1.66
CA ASN A 88 33.27 28.40 -1.08
C ASN A 88 34.52 27.53 -1.28
N CYS A 89 34.37 26.21 -1.25
CA CYS A 89 35.45 25.26 -1.52
C CYS A 89 35.92 25.32 -2.98
N ILE A 90 35.01 25.46 -3.94
CA ILE A 90 35.34 25.55 -5.36
C ILE A 90 35.97 26.92 -5.70
N VAL A 91 35.49 28.01 -5.08
CA VAL A 91 35.96 29.38 -5.36
C VAL A 91 37.30 29.72 -4.70
N ASN A 92 37.57 29.23 -3.48
CA ASN A 92 38.81 29.52 -2.76
C ASN A 92 39.96 28.65 -3.28
N LYS A 93 40.63 29.12 -4.34
CA LYS A 93 41.73 28.44 -5.06
C LYS A 93 43.06 28.27 -4.30
N ASN A 94 43.12 28.42 -2.97
CA ASN A 94 44.40 28.44 -2.26
C ASN A 94 44.71 27.17 -1.44
N THR A 95 45.82 26.53 -1.85
CA THR A 95 46.76 25.71 -1.06
C THR A 95 46.20 24.48 -0.35
N CYS A 96 45.87 23.43 -1.11
CA CYS A 96 45.92 22.05 -0.61
C CYS A 96 46.46 21.10 -1.68
N SER A 97 47.20 20.09 -1.26
CA SER A 97 47.62 18.96 -2.10
C SER A 97 46.41 18.32 -2.78
N ASN A 98 46.62 17.68 -3.93
CA ASN A 98 45.53 17.06 -4.69
C ASN A 98 44.80 15.98 -3.86
N ASP A 99 45.52 15.17 -3.06
CA ASP A 99 44.95 14.16 -2.17
C ASP A 99 43.88 14.73 -1.20
N HIS A 100 44.20 15.85 -0.56
CA HIS A 100 43.31 16.44 0.43
C HIS A 100 42.03 17.04 -0.19
N ARG A 101 42.05 17.34 -1.51
CA ARG A 101 40.88 17.87 -2.23
C ARG A 101 39.87 16.79 -2.62
N PHE A 102 40.31 15.56 -2.93
CA PHE A 102 39.40 14.43 -3.18
C PHE A 102 38.59 14.08 -1.94
N ASP A 103 39.25 14.00 -0.79
CA ASP A 103 38.59 13.76 0.50
C ASP A 103 37.58 14.85 0.85
N VAL A 104 37.90 16.11 0.55
CA VAL A 104 37.01 17.25 0.80
C VAL A 104 35.78 17.20 -0.13
N ILE A 105 35.94 16.89 -1.42
CA ILE A 105 34.82 16.76 -2.35
C ILE A 105 33.94 15.55 -2.00
N GLN A 106 34.56 14.42 -1.63
CA GLN A 106 33.85 13.25 -1.16
C GLN A 106 33.05 13.55 0.11
N GLN A 107 33.67 14.24 1.07
CA GLN A 107 33.01 14.65 2.30
C GLN A 107 31.84 15.61 2.03
N LEU A 108 32.01 16.60 1.15
CA LEU A 108 30.93 17.50 0.72
C LEU A 108 29.78 16.73 0.07
N THR A 109 30.09 15.73 -0.76
CA THR A 109 29.09 14.86 -1.39
C THR A 109 28.31 14.05 -0.35
N HIS A 110 29.00 13.49 0.64
CA HIS A 110 28.36 12.74 1.73
C HIS A 110 27.55 13.64 2.65
N ASP A 111 28.03 14.85 2.95
CA ASP A 111 27.33 15.80 3.82
C ASP A 111 26.04 16.32 3.14
N LEU A 112 26.10 16.64 1.84
CA LEU A 112 24.90 16.89 1.03
C LEU A 112 23.95 15.68 1.02
N GLY A 113 24.50 14.46 0.87
CA GLY A 113 23.76 13.22 1.03
C GLY A 113 23.01 13.15 2.35
N ARG A 114 23.67 13.39 3.49
CA ARG A 114 23.03 13.41 4.82
C ARG A 114 21.93 14.47 4.92
N SER A 115 22.15 15.67 4.39
CA SER A 115 21.14 16.73 4.36
C SER A 115 19.91 16.34 3.52
N LEU A 116 20.10 15.62 2.42
CA LEU A 116 19.01 15.03 1.64
C LEU A 116 18.25 13.95 2.41
N GLY A 117 18.94 13.15 3.22
CA GLY A 117 18.32 12.16 4.10
C GLY A 117 17.42 12.82 5.16
N LEU A 118 17.85 13.96 5.72
CA LEU A 118 17.02 14.78 6.61
C LEU A 118 15.79 15.34 5.89
N LEU A 119 15.96 15.81 4.66
CA LEU A 119 14.86 16.32 3.83
C LEU A 119 13.84 15.21 3.50
N LEU A 120 14.31 14.00 3.18
CA LEU A 120 13.47 12.81 2.95
C LEU A 120 12.66 12.45 4.21
N PHE A 121 13.29 12.48 5.39
CA PHE A 121 12.62 12.18 6.67
C PHE A 121 11.61 13.26 7.08
N ALA A 122 11.93 14.53 6.83
CA ALA A 122 11.03 15.65 7.13
C ALA A 122 9.81 15.70 6.18
N SER A 123 9.92 15.09 4.99
CA SER A 123 8.94 15.10 3.90
C SER A 123 7.84 14.03 4.04
N ILE A 124 7.28 13.85 5.25
CA ILE A 124 6.37 12.73 5.60
C ILE A 124 5.10 12.68 4.71
N GLY A 125 4.60 13.82 4.22
CA GLY A 125 3.39 13.93 3.39
C GLY A 125 3.59 14.04 1.88
N VAL A 126 4.82 13.89 1.38
CA VAL A 126 5.17 14.13 -0.03
C VAL A 126 4.88 12.93 -0.94
N SER A 127 4.63 13.18 -2.23
CA SER A 127 4.41 12.13 -3.24
C SER A 127 5.49 11.04 -3.22
N LEU A 128 5.08 9.79 -3.49
CA LEU A 128 5.99 8.63 -3.51
C LEU A 128 7.11 8.79 -4.55
N ASP A 129 6.80 9.38 -5.72
CA ASP A 129 7.78 9.66 -6.78
C ASP A 129 8.92 10.58 -6.31
N LEU A 130 8.60 11.64 -5.57
CA LEU A 130 9.61 12.56 -5.04
C LEU A 130 10.42 11.91 -3.90
N LYS A 131 9.79 11.08 -3.05
CA LYS A 131 10.49 10.31 -2.03
C LYS A 131 11.46 9.29 -2.62
N ASP A 132 11.07 8.63 -3.70
CA ASP A 132 11.93 7.68 -4.42
C ASP A 132 13.11 8.40 -5.06
N LYS A 133 12.89 9.53 -5.74
CA LYS A 133 13.96 10.37 -6.32
C LYS A 133 14.94 10.89 -5.27
N LEU A 134 14.43 11.41 -4.14
CA LEU A 134 15.24 11.83 -2.99
C LEU A 134 16.03 10.67 -2.39
N GLY A 135 15.40 9.50 -2.23
CA GLY A 135 16.02 8.31 -1.67
C GLY A 135 17.12 7.74 -2.56
N ILE A 136 16.92 7.74 -3.88
CA ILE A 136 17.92 7.33 -4.87
C ILE A 136 19.12 8.28 -4.80
N LEU A 137 18.91 9.59 -4.92
CA LEU A 137 20.01 10.55 -4.90
C LEU A 137 20.76 10.54 -3.56
N HIS A 138 20.03 10.45 -2.44
CA HIS A 138 20.62 10.26 -1.12
C HIS A 138 21.55 9.03 -1.11
N LYS A 139 21.09 7.88 -1.60
CA LYS A 139 21.90 6.65 -1.61
C LYS A 139 23.10 6.76 -2.54
N GLU A 140 22.93 7.36 -3.71
CA GLU A 140 24.01 7.62 -4.66
C GLU A 140 25.10 8.52 -4.04
N MET A 141 24.72 9.66 -3.45
CA MET A 141 25.66 10.58 -2.81
C MET A 141 26.34 9.95 -1.58
N MET A 142 25.62 9.14 -0.80
CA MET A 142 26.19 8.43 0.35
C MET A 142 27.12 7.26 -0.03
N SER A 143 27.08 6.81 -1.29
CA SER A 143 27.94 5.76 -1.82
C SER A 143 29.01 6.26 -2.80
N ALA A 144 29.01 7.56 -3.09
CA ALA A 144 30.00 8.21 -3.95
C ALA A 144 31.40 8.04 -3.35
N LYS A 145 32.34 7.58 -4.17
CA LYS A 145 33.76 7.49 -3.87
C LYS A 145 34.51 8.15 -5.01
N PHE A 146 35.43 9.04 -4.69
CA PHE A 146 36.26 9.72 -5.68
C PHE A 146 37.66 9.11 -5.62
N ASP A 147 37.89 8.07 -6.43
CA ASP A 147 39.13 7.30 -6.43
C ASP A 147 40.17 7.86 -7.42
N HIS A 148 41.44 7.64 -7.09
CA HIS A 148 42.59 8.12 -7.84
C HIS A 148 42.91 7.29 -9.11
N HIS A 149 41.95 6.87 -9.94
CA HIS A 149 42.27 5.98 -11.08
C HIS A 149 41.48 6.21 -12.38
N SER A 150 41.90 7.24 -13.13
CA SER A 150 41.99 7.16 -14.59
C SER A 150 43.36 6.58 -14.94
N TYR A 151 43.52 5.26 -14.80
CA TYR A 151 44.42 4.36 -15.53
C TYR A 151 44.34 2.98 -14.85
N CYS A 152 43.94 1.98 -15.65
CA CYS A 152 43.84 0.54 -15.37
C CYS A 152 42.55 0.01 -14.71
N CYS A 153 41.55 -0.25 -15.57
CA CYS A 153 40.64 -1.39 -15.42
C CYS A 153 41.40 -2.73 -15.45
N SER A 154 41.00 -3.71 -14.63
CA SER A 154 40.13 -4.83 -15.07
C SER A 154 40.16 -6.00 -14.08
N SER A 155 38.96 -6.44 -13.69
CA SER A 155 38.54 -7.81 -13.34
C SER A 155 39.25 -8.60 -12.23
N SER A 156 38.41 -9.02 -11.27
CA SER A 156 38.41 -10.31 -10.55
C SER A 156 39.67 -10.73 -9.81
N GLU A 157 39.69 -10.50 -8.49
CA GLU A 157 40.13 -11.43 -7.42
C GLU A 157 40.25 -10.64 -6.11
N SER A 158 39.16 -10.50 -5.36
CA SER A 158 39.14 -9.83 -4.05
C SER A 158 39.07 -10.85 -2.91
N THR A 159 40.04 -11.75 -2.87
CA THR A 159 40.36 -12.55 -1.67
C THR A 159 41.85 -12.55 -1.36
N SER A 160 42.67 -12.02 -2.27
CA SER A 160 44.11 -11.85 -2.12
C SER A 160 44.50 -10.41 -1.78
N ARG A 161 43.68 -9.39 -2.05
CA ARG A 161 43.99 -7.98 -1.71
C ARG A 161 43.75 -7.59 -0.25
N GLU A 162 42.79 -8.19 0.45
CA GLU A 162 42.63 -7.95 1.91
C GLU A 162 43.82 -8.53 2.69
N ILE A 163 44.32 -9.70 2.26
CA ILE A 163 45.51 -10.32 2.84
C ILE A 163 46.78 -9.56 2.44
N VAL A 164 46.85 -9.01 1.22
CA VAL A 164 48.03 -8.24 0.78
C VAL A 164 48.02 -6.81 1.33
N GLU A 165 46.88 -6.16 1.58
CA GLU A 165 46.83 -4.89 2.32
C GLU A 165 47.03 -5.06 3.83
N GLU A 166 46.60 -6.19 4.42
CA GLU A 166 47.00 -6.54 5.79
C GLU A 166 48.50 -6.87 5.87
N ILE A 167 49.07 -7.61 4.92
CA ILE A 167 50.51 -7.93 4.89
C ILE A 167 51.36 -6.70 4.51
N MET A 168 50.89 -5.83 3.62
CA MET A 168 51.60 -4.59 3.26
C MET A 168 51.48 -3.52 4.34
N ASN A 169 50.36 -3.46 5.10
CA ASN A 169 50.29 -2.64 6.32
C ASN A 169 51.10 -3.25 7.47
N GLU A 170 51.25 -4.57 7.55
CA GLU A 170 52.18 -5.20 8.48
C GLU A 170 53.63 -4.86 8.14
N GLU A 171 54.06 -4.93 6.88
CA GLU A 171 55.43 -4.60 6.45
C GLU A 171 55.78 -3.09 6.53
N GLN A 172 54.80 -2.19 6.35
CA GLN A 172 54.97 -0.76 6.62
C GLN A 172 54.96 -0.47 8.14
N SER A 173 54.13 -1.19 8.90
CA SER A 173 54.10 -1.16 10.37
C SER A 173 55.42 -1.63 10.99
N TYR A 174 56.11 -2.61 10.41
CA TYR A 174 57.42 -3.06 10.89
C TYR A 174 58.52 -2.02 10.73
N ARG A 175 58.44 -1.11 9.73
CA ARG A 175 59.44 -0.03 9.55
C ARG A 175 59.19 1.19 10.44
N GLU A 176 57.94 1.52 10.77
CA GLU A 176 57.64 2.57 11.76
C GLU A 176 57.80 2.09 13.21
N LYS A 177 57.67 0.78 13.48
CA LYS A 177 57.89 0.18 14.81
C LYS A 177 59.35 0.25 15.30
N GLU A 178 60.34 0.36 14.41
CA GLU A 178 61.76 0.41 14.79
C GLU A 178 62.23 1.80 15.26
N GLU A 179 61.55 2.90 14.90
CA GLU A 179 61.88 4.26 15.39
C GLU A 179 61.11 4.67 16.66
N ILE A 180 60.07 3.94 17.07
CA ILE A 180 59.25 4.23 18.28
C ILE A 180 59.86 3.61 19.57
N MET A 181 61.00 2.92 19.47
CA MET A 181 61.78 2.50 20.63
C MET A 181 62.51 3.71 21.25
N ILE A 182 61.88 4.33 22.25
CA ILE A 182 62.42 4.97 23.48
C ILE A 182 61.38 6.05 23.90
N ILE A 183 60.22 5.61 24.37
CA ILE A 183 59.37 6.46 25.21
C ILE A 183 59.27 5.72 26.54
N GLU A 184 59.75 6.34 27.62
CA GLU A 184 59.65 5.76 28.96
C GLU A 184 58.17 5.68 29.37
N ARG A 185 57.80 4.72 30.21
CA ARG A 185 56.39 4.52 30.62
C ARG A 185 55.81 5.79 31.26
N GLU A 186 56.61 6.54 32.01
CA GLU A 186 56.22 7.81 32.63
C GLU A 186 55.92 8.90 31.58
N ASP A 187 56.68 8.94 30.47
CA ASP A 187 56.47 9.89 29.37
C ASP A 187 55.20 9.57 28.58
N VAL A 188 54.87 8.28 28.40
CA VAL A 188 53.64 7.84 27.72
C VAL A 188 52.40 8.40 28.43
N ALA A 189 52.31 8.28 29.76
CA ALA A 189 51.15 8.76 30.51
C ALA A 189 50.98 10.30 30.42
N LEU A 190 52.08 11.04 30.48
CA LEU A 190 52.08 12.51 30.38
C LEU A 190 51.68 12.99 28.98
N GLN A 191 52.28 12.42 27.94
CA GLN A 191 52.02 12.78 26.55
C GLN A 191 50.61 12.36 26.09
N LEU A 192 50.07 11.24 26.59
CA LEU A 192 48.65 10.89 26.36
C LEU A 192 47.70 11.95 26.92
N LYS A 193 48.04 12.58 28.05
CA LYS A 193 47.18 13.54 28.75
C LYS A 193 47.31 14.96 28.22
N TYR A 194 48.54 15.41 27.97
CA TYR A 194 48.85 16.82 27.68
C TYR A 194 49.56 17.03 26.34
N GLY A 195 49.94 15.96 25.64
CA GLY A 195 50.69 16.06 24.39
C GLY A 195 49.88 16.71 23.27
N ASN A 196 50.59 17.27 22.30
CA ASN A 196 50.01 17.70 21.03
C ASN A 196 49.53 16.47 20.20
N ASP A 197 48.94 16.69 19.02
CA ASP A 197 48.38 15.60 18.19
C ASP A 197 49.44 14.52 17.86
N ASP A 198 50.68 14.93 17.54
CA ASP A 198 51.75 14.01 17.15
C ASP A 198 52.32 13.24 18.35
N GLU A 199 52.58 13.94 19.46
CA GLU A 199 53.02 13.33 20.74
C GLU A 199 51.98 12.34 21.26
N PHE A 200 50.69 12.68 21.14
CA PHE A 200 49.59 11.80 21.51
C PHE A 200 49.56 10.55 20.66
N LYS A 201 49.67 10.68 19.33
CA LYS A 201 49.67 9.55 18.40
C LYS A 201 50.84 8.61 18.66
N ASN A 202 52.05 9.15 18.84
CA ASN A 202 53.26 8.38 19.14
C ASN A 202 53.14 7.67 20.49
N SER A 203 52.62 8.34 21.52
CA SER A 203 52.39 7.74 22.83
C SER A 203 51.30 6.67 22.82
N LEU A 204 50.26 6.82 22.00
CA LEU A 204 49.20 5.83 21.85
C LEU A 204 49.73 4.54 21.19
N LEU A 205 50.57 4.67 20.16
CA LEU A 205 51.29 3.56 19.55
C LEU A 205 52.26 2.90 20.55
N GLY A 206 53.02 3.70 21.30
CA GLY A 206 53.89 3.22 22.37
C GLY A 206 53.14 2.43 23.44
N LEU A 207 51.99 2.93 23.88
CA LEU A 207 51.12 2.23 24.84
C LEU A 207 50.60 0.90 24.27
N GLU A 208 50.21 0.84 23.00
CA GLU A 208 49.75 -0.39 22.35
C GLU A 208 50.86 -1.46 22.32
N ILE A 209 52.09 -1.07 21.99
CA ILE A 209 53.27 -1.94 22.03
C ILE A 209 53.51 -2.45 23.46
N MET A 210 53.48 -1.53 24.45
CA MET A 210 53.68 -1.88 25.85
C MET A 210 52.64 -2.86 26.39
N ILE A 211 51.37 -2.74 25.98
CA ILE A 211 50.31 -3.67 26.36
C ILE A 211 50.55 -5.04 25.71
N ARG A 212 50.80 -5.06 24.39
CA ARG A 212 51.03 -6.30 23.64
C ARG A 212 52.23 -7.10 24.17
N ASP A 213 53.31 -6.41 24.49
CA ASP A 213 54.56 -7.00 24.96
C ASP A 213 54.55 -7.21 26.49
N LYS A 214 53.43 -6.91 27.16
CA LYS A 214 53.21 -7.06 28.61
C LYS A 214 54.24 -6.31 29.47
N ILE A 215 54.70 -5.16 28.97
CA ILE A 215 55.63 -4.27 29.67
C ILE A 215 54.90 -3.51 30.78
N VAL A 216 53.63 -3.17 30.55
CA VAL A 216 52.74 -2.54 31.53
C VAL A 216 51.69 -3.53 32.00
N ASP A 217 51.41 -3.53 33.30
CA ASP A 217 50.37 -4.34 33.90
C ASP A 217 49.08 -3.53 34.15
N CYS A 218 48.05 -4.23 34.62
CA CYS A 218 46.77 -3.62 34.90
C CYS A 218 46.84 -2.61 36.06
N GLU A 219 47.71 -2.83 37.05
CA GLU A 219 47.88 -1.93 38.19
C GLU A 219 48.39 -0.57 37.69
N TRP A 220 49.44 -0.57 36.87
CA TRP A 220 49.98 0.64 36.27
C TRP A 220 48.96 1.41 35.42
N ILE A 221 48.23 0.72 34.54
CA ILE A 221 47.18 1.32 33.70
C ILE A 221 46.11 2.01 34.57
N THR A 222 45.77 1.42 35.71
CA THR A 222 44.77 1.97 36.63
C THR A 222 45.30 3.11 37.48
N ASP A 223 46.52 3.01 37.99
CA ASP A 223 47.13 4.00 38.89
C ASP A 223 47.46 5.31 38.16
N GLU A 224 47.97 5.21 36.93
CA GLU A 224 48.24 6.37 36.07
C GLU A 224 46.97 6.97 35.43
N GLY A 225 45.81 6.34 35.63
CA GLY A 225 44.53 6.86 35.13
C GLY A 225 44.43 6.88 33.60
N ILE A 226 45.10 5.95 32.92
CA ILE A 226 45.15 5.87 31.45
C ILE A 226 43.74 5.78 30.83
N ILE A 227 42.86 4.96 31.41
CA ILE A 227 41.49 4.76 30.90
C ILE A 227 40.69 6.09 30.87
N PRO A 228 40.57 6.85 31.97
CA PRO A 228 39.97 8.19 31.94
C PRO A 228 40.63 9.16 30.95
N ILE A 229 41.97 9.12 30.81
CA ILE A 229 42.69 9.99 29.86
C ILE A 229 42.25 9.70 28.42
N LEU A 230 42.23 8.43 28.04
CA LEU A 230 41.83 7.96 26.72
C LEU A 230 40.37 8.35 26.39
N PHE A 231 39.43 8.13 27.31
CA PHE A 231 38.03 8.54 27.11
C PHE A 231 37.84 10.06 26.99
N ASN A 232 38.60 10.86 27.76
CA ASN A 232 38.56 12.31 27.65
C ASN A 232 39.08 12.79 26.30
N ARG A 233 40.20 12.23 25.82
CA ARG A 233 40.79 12.59 24.51
C ARG A 233 39.90 12.17 23.36
N MET A 234 39.29 10.98 23.42
CA MET A 234 38.35 10.48 22.41
C MET A 234 37.23 11.48 22.08
N GLY A 235 36.74 12.23 23.09
CA GLY A 235 35.67 13.22 22.91
C GLY A 235 36.05 14.43 22.04
N SER A 236 37.33 14.77 21.94
CA SER A 236 37.85 15.92 21.18
C SER A 236 38.78 15.56 20.02
N SER A 237 39.07 14.28 19.82
CA SER A 237 40.00 13.76 18.82
C SER A 237 39.40 13.65 17.41
N LYS A 238 40.27 13.65 16.38
CA LYS A 238 39.95 13.36 14.97
C LYS A 238 39.57 11.88 14.79
N CYS A 239 38.98 11.52 13.65
CA CYS A 239 38.48 10.16 13.37
C CYS A 239 39.56 9.07 13.57
N ILE A 240 40.73 9.24 12.97
CA ILE A 240 41.84 8.27 13.06
C ILE A 240 42.27 8.07 14.52
N ASP A 241 42.43 9.15 15.27
CA ASP A 241 42.83 9.08 16.68
C ASP A 241 41.75 8.40 17.53
N ARG A 242 40.46 8.68 17.29
CA ARG A 242 39.36 7.99 17.99
C ARG A 242 39.38 6.50 17.75
N LEU A 243 39.55 6.07 16.49
CA LEU A 243 39.66 4.65 16.14
C LEU A 243 40.82 4.00 16.90
N SER A 244 42.01 4.59 16.86
CA SER A 244 43.19 4.08 17.57
C SER A 244 42.96 4.01 19.09
N ILE A 245 42.31 5.02 19.67
CA ILE A 245 41.96 5.01 21.10
C ILE A 245 41.02 3.86 21.43
N ILE A 246 39.97 3.62 20.62
CA ILE A 246 39.02 2.52 20.85
C ILE A 246 39.72 1.17 20.75
N LYS A 247 40.63 0.98 19.78
CA LYS A 247 41.44 -0.25 19.64
C LYS A 247 42.28 -0.50 20.89
N VAL A 248 43.00 0.52 21.38
CA VAL A 248 43.80 0.40 22.62
C VAL A 248 42.91 0.10 23.82
N LEU A 249 41.76 0.77 23.96
CA LEU A 249 40.80 0.48 25.03
C LEU A 249 40.27 -0.95 24.97
N ARG A 250 40.04 -1.48 23.76
CA ARG A 250 39.62 -2.88 23.55
C ARG A 250 40.71 -3.87 23.96
N SER A 251 41.97 -3.61 23.63
CA SER A 251 43.12 -4.41 24.10
C SER A 251 43.22 -4.37 25.63
N ILE A 252 43.12 -3.19 26.25
CA ILE A 252 43.12 -3.04 27.73
C ILE A 252 41.96 -3.81 28.37
N ALA A 253 40.77 -3.79 27.75
CA ALA A 253 39.61 -4.50 28.25
C ALA A 253 39.76 -6.03 28.14
N HIS A 254 40.52 -6.52 27.16
CA HIS A 254 40.74 -7.96 26.95
C HIS A 254 41.62 -8.58 28.03
N GLU A 255 42.63 -7.85 28.51
CA GLU A 255 43.63 -8.37 29.46
C GLU A 255 43.07 -8.67 30.86
N ASN A 256 42.13 -7.86 31.40
CA ASN A 256 41.70 -8.01 32.80
C ASN A 256 40.25 -7.52 33.09
N PRO A 257 39.46 -8.26 33.88
CA PRO A 257 38.15 -7.81 34.36
C PRO A 257 38.14 -6.48 35.12
N GLN A 258 39.19 -6.16 35.89
CA GLN A 258 39.29 -4.92 36.67
C GLN A 258 39.36 -3.67 35.79
N THR A 259 40.04 -3.76 34.63
CA THR A 259 40.09 -2.64 33.68
C THR A 259 38.71 -2.42 33.04
N LYS A 260 37.95 -3.48 32.76
CA LYS A 260 36.55 -3.37 32.31
C LYS A 260 35.67 -2.63 33.33
N GLU A 261 35.86 -2.86 34.63
CA GLU A 261 35.10 -2.15 35.67
C GLU A 261 35.38 -0.64 35.66
N LYS A 262 36.63 -0.24 35.38
CA LYS A 262 37.01 1.18 35.26
C LYS A 262 36.41 1.85 34.03
N MET A 263 36.08 1.09 32.98
CA MET A 263 35.40 1.58 31.77
C MET A 263 33.87 1.57 31.89
N ALA A 264 33.32 1.04 32.98
CA ALA A 264 31.88 0.82 33.12
C ALA A 264 31.08 2.06 33.52
N ASP A 265 31.72 3.21 33.77
CA ASP A 265 31.03 4.46 34.13
C ASP A 265 30.18 5.00 32.98
N ILE A 266 29.15 5.78 33.33
CA ILE A 266 28.14 6.20 32.35
C ILE A 266 28.69 7.17 31.30
N ASN A 267 29.71 7.96 31.63
CA ASN A 267 30.27 8.94 30.71
C ASN A 267 31.10 8.22 29.64
N SER A 268 31.96 7.30 30.05
CA SER A 268 32.76 6.45 29.15
C SER A 268 31.87 5.68 28.19
N LEU A 269 30.83 5.00 28.71
CA LEU A 269 29.86 4.27 27.89
C LEU A 269 29.10 5.19 26.93
N THR A 270 28.75 6.42 27.36
CA THR A 270 28.08 7.39 26.48
C THR A 270 28.99 7.85 25.35
N THR A 271 30.28 8.05 25.61
CA THR A 271 31.26 8.38 24.57
C THR A 271 31.42 7.24 23.55
N LEU A 272 31.46 5.98 24.00
CA LEU A 272 31.46 4.82 23.10
C LEU A 272 30.19 4.73 22.26
N VAL A 273 29.02 4.95 22.87
CA VAL A 273 27.74 4.93 22.16
C VAL A 273 27.68 6.01 21.08
N LYS A 274 28.29 7.18 21.27
CA LYS A 274 28.40 8.20 20.21
C LYS A 274 29.27 7.75 19.03
N SER A 275 30.25 6.88 19.29
CA SER A 275 31.14 6.32 18.26
C SER A 275 30.43 5.31 17.35
N LEU A 276 29.30 4.73 17.80
CA LEU A 276 28.44 3.85 16.99
C LEU A 276 27.83 4.54 15.76
N ALA A 277 27.66 5.86 15.81
CA ALA A 277 27.10 6.65 14.71
C ALA A 277 28.16 7.15 13.71
N ARG A 278 29.43 6.78 13.89
CA ARG A 278 30.56 7.26 13.08
C ARG A 278 30.86 6.32 11.92
N ASP A 279 32.03 6.48 11.30
CA ASP A 279 32.48 5.67 10.18
C ASP A 279 32.49 4.17 10.50
N GLU A 280 32.60 3.34 9.47
CA GLU A 280 32.46 1.90 9.57
C GLU A 280 33.50 1.26 10.50
N MET A 281 34.75 1.72 10.47
CA MET A 281 35.84 1.16 11.28
C MET A 281 35.71 1.58 12.75
N GLU A 282 35.45 2.87 13.02
CA GLU A 282 35.21 3.37 14.39
C GLU A 282 34.00 2.67 15.00
N ARG A 283 32.93 2.49 14.22
CA ARG A 283 31.72 1.77 14.64
C ARG A 283 32.00 0.31 14.96
N ARG A 284 32.75 -0.39 14.12
CA ARG A 284 33.11 -1.80 14.32
C ARG A 284 33.83 -2.00 15.65
N GLU A 285 34.86 -1.20 15.90
CA GLU A 285 35.61 -1.30 17.15
C GLU A 285 34.79 -0.85 18.36
N ALA A 286 33.95 0.17 18.22
CA ALA A 286 33.07 0.63 19.29
C ALA A 286 32.05 -0.43 19.72
N VAL A 287 31.39 -1.10 18.75
CA VAL A 287 30.47 -2.22 19.04
C VAL A 287 31.21 -3.38 19.68
N GLY A 288 32.39 -3.73 19.15
CA GLY A 288 33.24 -4.79 19.70
C GLY A 288 33.62 -4.55 21.16
N LEU A 289 34.12 -3.35 21.47
CA LEU A 289 34.44 -2.96 22.85
C LEU A 289 33.20 -2.96 23.76
N LEU A 290 32.07 -2.40 23.31
CA LEU A 290 30.83 -2.44 24.08
C LEU A 290 30.34 -3.88 24.34
N MET A 291 30.51 -4.78 23.37
CA MET A 291 30.21 -6.20 23.51
C MET A 291 31.12 -6.85 24.58
N ASP A 292 32.43 -6.60 24.54
CA ASP A 292 33.39 -7.12 25.52
C ASP A 292 33.12 -6.61 26.94
N LEU A 293 32.75 -5.33 27.07
CA LEU A 293 32.35 -4.72 28.34
C LEU A 293 30.99 -5.24 28.84
N SER A 294 30.08 -5.60 27.93
CA SER A 294 28.75 -6.11 28.28
C SER A 294 28.76 -7.46 29.00
N GLN A 295 29.91 -8.13 29.09
CA GLN A 295 30.09 -9.29 29.96
C GLN A 295 29.85 -8.92 31.44
N LEU A 296 30.12 -7.67 31.82
CA LEU A 296 29.80 -7.12 33.14
C LEU A 296 28.31 -6.77 33.27
N SER A 297 27.67 -7.25 34.34
CA SER A 297 26.25 -6.97 34.61
C SER A 297 25.93 -5.48 34.86
N SER A 298 26.91 -4.71 35.35
CA SER A 298 26.81 -3.26 35.56
C SER A 298 26.71 -2.52 34.23
N VAL A 299 27.50 -2.93 33.23
CA VAL A 299 27.51 -2.38 31.87
C VAL A 299 26.18 -2.67 31.18
N ARG A 300 25.69 -3.93 31.19
CA ARG A 300 24.39 -4.27 30.58
C ARG A 300 23.23 -3.43 31.12
N ARG A 301 23.25 -3.14 32.43
CA ARG A 301 22.23 -2.29 33.09
C ARG A 301 22.32 -0.82 32.69
N ARG A 302 23.50 -0.33 32.31
CA ARG A 302 23.75 1.09 31.96
C ARG A 302 23.61 1.33 30.46
N VAL A 303 24.25 0.52 29.62
CA VAL A 303 24.30 0.71 28.16
C VAL A 303 22.92 0.76 27.52
N GLY A 304 22.01 -0.12 27.93
CA GLY A 304 20.63 -0.13 27.40
C GLY A 304 19.81 1.12 27.76
N ARG A 305 20.23 1.90 28.76
CA ARG A 305 19.56 3.16 29.18
C ARG A 305 20.11 4.38 28.45
N ILE A 306 21.23 4.25 27.74
CA ILE A 306 21.81 5.37 27.00
C ILE A 306 20.93 5.64 25.78
N GLN A 307 20.48 6.89 25.65
CA GLN A 307 19.56 7.30 24.60
C GLN A 307 20.13 6.99 23.21
N GLY A 308 19.31 6.37 22.35
CA GLY A 308 19.70 6.00 21.00
C GLY A 308 20.56 4.73 20.88
N CYS A 309 21.11 4.20 21.98
CA CYS A 309 21.99 3.02 21.95
C CYS A 309 21.31 1.81 21.29
N ILE A 310 20.12 1.43 21.75
CA ILE A 310 19.40 0.28 21.21
C ILE A 310 19.05 0.46 19.72
N ILE A 311 18.62 1.67 19.33
CA ILE A 311 18.27 1.98 17.93
C ILE A 311 19.51 1.83 17.04
N MET A 312 20.66 2.37 17.47
CA MET A 312 21.91 2.24 16.74
C MET A 312 22.36 0.78 16.63
N LEU A 313 22.28 0.00 17.70
CA LEU A 313 22.63 -1.42 17.68
C LEU A 313 21.71 -2.22 16.74
N VAL A 314 20.40 -1.93 16.70
CA VAL A 314 19.48 -2.56 15.74
C VAL A 314 19.78 -2.12 14.31
N ALA A 315 20.15 -0.86 14.09
CA ALA A 315 20.60 -0.40 12.76
C ALA A 315 21.88 -1.11 12.30
N ILE A 316 22.83 -1.33 13.23
CA ILE A 316 24.08 -2.04 12.97
C ILE A 316 23.83 -3.53 12.69
N LEU A 317 22.94 -4.16 13.45
CA LEU A 317 22.52 -5.54 13.22
C LEU A 317 22.00 -5.73 11.79
N ASN A 318 21.25 -4.76 11.25
CA ASN A 318 20.71 -4.79 9.90
C ASN A 318 21.67 -4.21 8.83
N GLY A 319 22.91 -3.87 9.20
CA GLY A 319 23.93 -3.33 8.31
C GLY A 319 24.65 -4.39 7.48
N ASN A 320 25.49 -3.94 6.55
CA ASN A 320 26.23 -4.83 5.65
C ASN A 320 27.55 -5.39 6.24
N ASP A 321 28.06 -4.79 7.33
CA ASP A 321 29.30 -5.26 7.96
C ASP A 321 29.03 -6.50 8.83
N PRO A 322 29.51 -7.70 8.45
CA PRO A 322 29.19 -8.94 9.15
C PRO A 322 29.76 -8.96 10.57
N ILE A 323 30.91 -8.32 10.81
CA ILE A 323 31.56 -8.30 12.13
C ILE A 323 30.72 -7.45 13.09
N SER A 324 30.44 -6.19 12.72
CA SER A 324 29.60 -5.32 13.53
C SER A 324 28.20 -5.87 13.74
N SER A 325 27.61 -6.48 12.69
CA SER A 325 26.27 -7.08 12.80
C SER A 325 26.25 -8.23 13.82
N ASN A 326 27.22 -9.14 13.75
CA ASN A 326 27.36 -10.24 14.72
C ASN A 326 27.55 -9.72 16.15
N ASP A 327 28.43 -8.74 16.35
CA ASP A 327 28.73 -8.21 17.68
C ASP A 327 27.55 -7.41 18.25
N ALA A 328 26.84 -6.65 17.41
CA ALA A 328 25.59 -5.99 17.77
C ALA A 328 24.51 -7.01 18.16
N GLY A 329 24.40 -8.12 17.42
CA GLY A 329 23.48 -9.21 17.72
C GLY A 329 23.74 -9.83 19.11
N LYS A 330 25.00 -10.14 19.41
CA LYS A 330 25.42 -10.66 20.73
C LYS A 330 25.15 -9.65 21.85
N LEU A 331 25.46 -8.38 21.62
CA LEU A 331 25.22 -7.32 22.59
C LEU A 331 23.72 -7.13 22.85
N LEU A 332 22.89 -7.06 21.82
CA LEU A 332 21.44 -6.99 21.93
C LEU A 332 20.88 -8.20 22.68
N ALA A 333 21.36 -9.40 22.38
CA ALA A 333 20.97 -10.61 23.11
C ALA A 333 21.31 -10.51 24.61
N GLY A 334 22.50 -10.01 24.97
CA GLY A 334 22.87 -9.75 26.37
C GLY A 334 21.98 -8.70 27.06
N LEU A 335 21.56 -7.68 26.31
CA LEU A 335 20.69 -6.61 26.81
C LEU A 335 19.21 -7.01 26.91
N SER A 336 18.79 -8.05 26.19
CA SER A 336 17.39 -8.48 26.06
C SER A 336 16.74 -8.99 27.35
N CYS A 337 17.54 -9.40 28.34
CA CYS A 337 17.05 -9.87 29.64
C CYS A 337 16.28 -8.79 30.42
N ASN A 338 16.51 -7.51 30.11
CA ASN A 338 15.74 -6.40 30.64
C ASN A 338 14.51 -6.13 29.76
N THR A 339 13.33 -6.16 30.35
CA THR A 339 12.06 -5.94 29.65
C THR A 339 11.98 -4.58 28.96
N GLN A 340 12.49 -3.51 29.58
CA GLN A 340 12.50 -2.18 28.96
C GLN A 340 13.38 -2.13 27.72
N ASN A 341 14.52 -2.84 27.74
CA ASN A 341 15.39 -2.93 26.57
C ASN A 341 14.70 -3.72 25.45
N ALA A 342 14.03 -4.83 25.78
CA ALA A 342 13.28 -5.62 24.82
C ALA A 342 12.15 -4.81 24.15
N LEU A 343 11.49 -3.90 24.89
CA LEU A 343 10.50 -2.98 24.33
C LEU A 343 11.14 -2.00 23.34
N LEU A 344 12.24 -1.36 23.72
CA LEU A 344 12.97 -0.43 22.84
C LEU A 344 13.52 -1.14 21.60
N MET A 345 13.92 -2.41 21.71
CA MET A 345 14.32 -3.24 20.57
C MET A 345 13.14 -3.47 19.61
N ALA A 346 11.96 -3.80 20.14
CA ALA A 346 10.76 -3.98 19.33
C ALA A 346 10.29 -2.67 18.67
N GLU A 347 10.40 -1.52 19.35
CA GLU A 347 10.14 -0.20 18.74
C GLU A 347 11.11 0.12 17.60
N ALA A 348 12.34 -0.41 17.64
CA ALA A 348 13.30 -0.33 16.56
C ALA A 348 13.12 -1.43 15.47
N GLY A 349 12.08 -2.27 15.58
CA GLY A 349 11.77 -3.33 14.61
C GLY A 349 12.43 -4.68 14.87
N TYR A 350 13.14 -4.85 16.00
CA TYR A 350 13.73 -6.13 16.43
C TYR A 350 12.84 -6.83 17.46
N PHE A 351 11.91 -7.66 16.98
CA PHE A 351 10.83 -8.24 17.81
C PHE A 351 11.22 -9.51 18.57
N HIS A 352 12.30 -10.19 18.22
CA HIS A 352 12.66 -11.49 18.78
C HIS A 352 12.70 -11.51 20.33
N PRO A 353 13.34 -10.53 21.02
CA PRO A 353 13.29 -10.41 22.48
C PRO A 353 11.87 -10.29 23.05
N LEU A 354 11.01 -9.48 22.42
CA LEU A 354 9.64 -9.28 22.86
C LEU A 354 8.85 -10.60 22.80
N ILE A 355 9.02 -11.36 21.71
CA ILE A 355 8.40 -12.66 21.52
C ILE A 355 8.90 -13.67 22.56
N GLN A 356 10.19 -13.66 22.88
CA GLN A 356 10.75 -14.51 23.93
C GLN A 356 10.12 -14.23 25.30
N HIS A 357 9.97 -12.95 25.65
CA HIS A 357 9.28 -12.54 26.88
C HIS A 357 7.78 -12.94 26.88
N LEU A 358 7.11 -12.92 25.73
CA LEU A 358 5.73 -13.44 25.60
C LEU A 358 5.66 -14.96 25.84
N LYS A 359 6.65 -15.73 25.39
CA LYS A 359 6.71 -17.20 25.55
C LYS A 359 7.06 -17.58 27.00
N GLU A 360 8.15 -17.03 27.53
CA GLU A 360 8.82 -17.55 28.73
C GLU A 360 8.84 -16.57 29.91
N GLY A 361 8.45 -15.30 29.72
CA GLY A 361 8.51 -14.28 30.76
C GLY A 361 7.57 -14.53 31.94
N SER A 362 7.75 -13.74 33.00
CA SER A 362 6.78 -13.69 34.10
C SER A 362 5.42 -13.16 33.61
N GLU A 363 4.34 -13.42 34.34
CA GLU A 363 2.99 -12.93 33.98
C GLU A 363 2.99 -11.41 33.73
N MET A 364 3.68 -10.65 34.60
CA MET A 364 3.84 -9.20 34.44
C MET A 364 4.63 -8.83 33.17
N SER A 365 5.69 -9.59 32.85
CA SER A 365 6.46 -9.38 31.61
C SER A 365 5.59 -9.63 30.38
N LYS A 366 4.82 -10.74 30.37
CA LYS A 366 3.89 -11.07 29.28
C LYS A 366 2.84 -9.97 29.07
N ILE A 367 2.25 -9.47 30.16
CA ILE A 367 1.29 -8.35 30.13
C ILE A 367 1.94 -7.11 29.52
N LEU A 368 3.16 -6.76 29.97
CA LEU A 368 3.89 -5.60 29.48
C LEU A 368 4.19 -5.72 27.97
N MET A 369 4.68 -6.87 27.51
CA MET A 369 4.98 -7.12 26.10
C MET A 369 3.71 -7.04 25.23
N ALA A 370 2.62 -7.70 25.65
CA ALA A 370 1.36 -7.66 24.93
C ALA A 370 0.77 -6.25 24.89
N THR A 371 0.84 -5.51 26.00
CA THR A 371 0.39 -4.12 26.07
C THR A 371 1.19 -3.23 25.12
N ALA A 372 2.51 -3.37 25.08
CA ALA A 372 3.34 -2.62 24.15
C ALA A 372 2.99 -2.96 22.69
N LEU A 373 2.89 -4.26 22.36
CA LEU A 373 2.52 -4.73 21.03
C LEU A 373 1.15 -4.20 20.58
N SER A 374 0.19 -4.07 21.50
CA SER A 374 -1.13 -3.49 21.20
C SER A 374 -1.11 -2.00 20.85
N ARG A 375 -0.05 -1.28 21.23
CA ARG A 375 0.09 0.17 21.04
C ARG A 375 1.10 0.53 19.94
N MET A 376 1.89 -0.43 19.48
CA MET A 376 2.91 -0.23 18.44
C MET A 376 2.28 0.08 17.09
N VAL A 377 2.85 1.04 16.37
CA VAL A 377 2.54 1.30 14.97
C VAL A 377 3.33 0.32 14.11
N LEU A 378 2.65 -0.74 13.66
CA LEU A 378 3.27 -1.81 12.88
C LEU A 378 3.07 -1.57 11.37
N THR A 379 4.11 -1.82 10.58
CA THR A 379 3.97 -1.97 9.12
C THR A 379 3.39 -3.34 8.80
N GLU A 380 2.86 -3.55 7.58
CA GLU A 380 2.41 -4.89 7.15
C GLU A 380 3.53 -5.93 7.26
N LYS A 381 4.76 -5.59 6.82
CA LYS A 381 5.94 -6.46 6.94
C LYS A 381 6.23 -6.84 8.40
N SER A 382 6.15 -5.87 9.32
CA SER A 382 6.38 -6.13 10.76
C SER A 382 5.30 -7.04 11.36
N ARG A 383 4.04 -6.89 10.93
CA ARG A 383 2.96 -7.79 11.35
C ARG A 383 3.23 -9.21 10.87
N ASP A 384 3.56 -9.38 9.60
CA ASP A 384 3.85 -10.69 9.03
C ASP A 384 5.01 -11.37 9.77
N SER A 385 6.12 -10.65 10.00
CA SER A 385 7.26 -11.21 10.76
C SER A 385 6.88 -11.63 12.17
N LEU A 386 6.06 -10.83 12.88
CA LEU A 386 5.57 -11.20 14.22
C LEU A 386 4.76 -12.50 14.22
N GLY A 387 3.94 -12.72 13.19
CA GLY A 387 3.20 -13.96 13.02
C GLY A 387 4.11 -15.15 12.73
N GLU A 388 4.99 -15.00 11.74
CA GLU A 388 5.98 -16.02 11.32
C GLU A 388 6.92 -16.43 12.47
N ASP A 389 7.36 -15.48 13.30
CA ASP A 389 8.22 -15.71 14.46
C ASP A 389 7.47 -16.32 15.68
N GLY A 390 6.16 -16.54 15.54
CA GLY A 390 5.34 -17.25 16.52
C GLY A 390 4.87 -16.40 17.70
N ALA A 391 4.57 -15.11 17.50
CA ALA A 391 3.99 -14.26 18.55
C ALA A 391 2.51 -14.62 18.87
N ILE A 392 1.79 -15.23 17.93
CA ILE A 392 0.34 -15.44 18.01
C ILE A 392 -0.05 -16.48 19.08
N GLN A 393 0.58 -17.65 19.07
CA GLN A 393 0.23 -18.74 19.99
C GLN A 393 0.37 -18.35 21.48
N PRO A 394 1.45 -17.67 21.92
CA PRO A 394 1.56 -17.16 23.30
C PRO A 394 0.43 -16.20 23.69
N LEU A 395 0.03 -15.30 22.79
CA LEU A 395 -1.07 -14.36 23.03
C LEU A 395 -2.41 -15.09 23.16
N VAL A 396 -2.64 -16.11 22.35
CA VAL A 396 -3.87 -16.93 22.42
C VAL A 396 -3.93 -17.72 23.73
N ILE A 397 -2.81 -18.30 24.18
CA ILE A 397 -2.72 -18.96 25.49
C ILE A 397 -3.00 -17.95 26.61
N MET A 398 -2.38 -16.77 26.55
CA MET A 398 -2.57 -15.69 27.51
C MET A 398 -4.04 -15.24 27.57
N PHE A 399 -4.73 -15.17 26.44
CA PHE A 399 -6.18 -14.93 26.38
C PHE A 399 -6.99 -16.09 26.99
N LYS A 400 -6.63 -17.35 26.74
CA LYS A 400 -7.35 -18.52 27.28
C LYS A 400 -7.23 -18.59 28.80
N THR A 401 -6.02 -18.49 29.35
CA THR A 401 -5.72 -18.82 30.76
C THR A 401 -5.44 -17.63 31.68
N GLY A 402 -5.18 -16.44 31.13
CA GLY A 402 -4.75 -15.28 31.90
C GLY A 402 -5.84 -14.65 32.79
N LYS A 403 -5.43 -13.73 33.67
CA LYS A 403 -6.35 -12.85 34.42
C LYS A 403 -6.91 -11.74 33.51
N LEU A 404 -7.84 -10.94 34.02
CA LEU A 404 -8.53 -9.89 33.24
C LEU A 404 -7.58 -8.98 32.45
N GLU A 405 -6.54 -8.45 33.10
CA GLU A 405 -5.54 -7.57 32.47
C GLU A 405 -4.74 -8.30 31.37
N ALA A 406 -4.35 -9.55 31.63
CA ALA A 406 -3.65 -10.39 30.68
C ALA A 406 -4.51 -10.70 29.45
N LYS A 407 -5.79 -11.06 29.67
CA LYS A 407 -6.75 -11.30 28.59
C LYS A 407 -6.97 -10.06 27.73
N LEU A 408 -7.13 -8.89 28.36
CA LEU A 408 -7.34 -7.63 27.65
C LEU A 408 -6.12 -7.26 26.80
N SER A 409 -4.92 -7.34 27.39
CA SER A 409 -3.66 -7.04 26.70
C SER A 409 -3.44 -7.99 25.52
N ALA A 410 -3.72 -9.29 25.71
CA ALA A 410 -3.62 -10.30 24.66
C ALA A 410 -4.60 -10.03 23.51
N LEU A 411 -5.87 -9.73 23.80
CA LEU A 411 -6.86 -9.43 22.75
C LEU A 411 -6.49 -8.17 21.97
N ASN A 412 -6.05 -7.10 22.64
CA ASN A 412 -5.66 -5.88 21.92
C ASN A 412 -4.39 -6.09 21.07
N ALA A 413 -3.43 -6.90 21.55
CA ALA A 413 -2.26 -7.27 20.77
C ALA A 413 -2.64 -8.11 19.53
N LEU A 414 -3.51 -9.12 19.72
CA LEU A 414 -4.04 -9.96 18.65
C LEU A 414 -4.77 -9.15 17.58
N GLN A 415 -5.57 -8.17 17.98
CA GLN A 415 -6.25 -7.26 17.07
C GLN A 415 -5.27 -6.43 16.22
N ASN A 416 -4.14 -5.98 16.78
CA ASN A 416 -3.15 -5.20 16.03
C ASN A 416 -2.39 -6.06 15.01
N VAL A 417 -2.08 -7.32 15.36
CA VAL A 417 -1.39 -8.25 14.45
C VAL A 417 -2.34 -8.88 13.42
N SER A 418 -3.65 -8.97 13.68
CA SER A 418 -4.63 -9.60 12.78
C SER A 418 -4.97 -8.81 11.52
N LEU A 419 -4.26 -7.72 11.21
CA LEU A 419 -4.56 -6.87 10.05
C LEU A 419 -3.98 -7.39 8.73
N THR A 420 -3.20 -8.49 8.74
CA THR A 420 -2.69 -9.15 7.52
C THR A 420 -3.32 -10.53 7.34
N THR A 421 -3.49 -10.96 6.10
CA THR A 421 -4.12 -12.24 5.74
C THR A 421 -3.37 -13.45 6.30
N LYS A 422 -2.02 -13.42 6.27
CA LYS A 422 -1.17 -14.46 6.88
C LYS A 422 -1.40 -14.59 8.39
N ASN A 423 -1.50 -13.46 9.09
CA ASN A 423 -1.73 -13.51 10.54
C ASN A 423 -3.14 -13.97 10.87
N ILE A 424 -4.13 -13.65 10.03
CA ILE A 424 -5.49 -14.18 10.20
C ILE A 424 -5.47 -15.72 10.18
N SER A 425 -4.77 -16.36 9.24
CA SER A 425 -4.69 -17.83 9.22
C SER A 425 -4.03 -18.39 10.48
N TYR A 426 -2.88 -17.84 10.89
CA TYR A 426 -2.21 -18.26 12.13
C TYR A 426 -3.09 -18.09 13.39
N ILE A 427 -3.90 -17.03 13.44
CA ILE A 427 -4.84 -16.78 14.55
C ILE A 427 -5.97 -17.81 14.53
N VAL A 428 -6.53 -18.15 13.38
CA VAL A 428 -7.59 -19.17 13.30
C VAL A 428 -7.03 -20.54 13.70
N ASP A 429 -5.86 -20.92 13.16
CA ASP A 429 -5.20 -22.21 13.41
C ASP A 429 -4.79 -22.40 14.88
N SER A 430 -4.60 -21.31 15.63
CA SER A 430 -4.36 -21.34 17.09
C SER A 430 -5.57 -21.82 17.92
N GLY A 431 -6.73 -22.01 17.29
CA GLY A 431 -7.98 -22.42 17.92
C GLY A 431 -8.53 -21.33 18.84
N ILE A 432 -8.49 -20.06 18.43
CA ILE A 432 -9.00 -18.92 19.21
C ILE A 432 -10.54 -18.80 19.16
N LEU A 433 -11.18 -19.37 18.13
CA LEU A 433 -12.58 -19.11 17.82
C LEU A 433 -13.55 -19.58 18.93
N PRO A 434 -13.50 -20.81 19.47
CA PRO A 434 -14.39 -21.20 20.58
C PRO A 434 -14.23 -20.32 21.84
N PRO A 435 -13.01 -19.97 22.31
CA PRO A 435 -12.84 -19.00 23.39
C PRO A 435 -13.42 -17.61 23.12
N LEU A 436 -13.33 -17.08 21.88
CA LEU A 436 -13.95 -15.79 21.53
C LEU A 436 -15.48 -15.87 21.66
N LEU A 437 -16.09 -16.94 21.15
CA LEU A 437 -17.54 -17.15 21.24
C LEU A 437 -17.98 -17.30 22.69
N GLN A 438 -17.30 -18.12 23.49
CA GLN A 438 -17.59 -18.27 24.90
C GLN A 438 -17.55 -16.92 25.64
N LEU A 439 -16.57 -16.07 25.31
CA LEU A 439 -16.48 -14.73 25.88
C LEU A 439 -17.64 -13.82 25.44
N LEU A 440 -18.04 -13.87 24.16
CA LEU A 440 -19.14 -13.08 23.62
C LEU A 440 -20.51 -13.47 24.20
N PHE A 441 -20.71 -14.73 24.57
CA PHE A 441 -21.92 -15.23 25.26
C PHE A 441 -21.85 -15.11 26.78
N SER A 442 -20.70 -14.76 27.36
CA SER A 442 -20.58 -14.59 28.80
C SER A 442 -21.43 -13.44 29.30
N VAL A 443 -22.13 -13.65 30.42
CA VAL A 443 -22.88 -12.64 31.17
C VAL A 443 -22.13 -12.14 32.41
N THR A 444 -20.87 -12.56 32.60
CA THR A 444 -20.05 -12.16 33.74
C THR A 444 -19.63 -10.70 33.61
N SER A 445 -20.01 -9.86 34.58
CA SER A 445 -19.75 -8.41 34.57
C SER A 445 -18.26 -8.05 34.39
N SER A 446 -17.36 -8.79 35.04
CA SER A 446 -15.91 -8.57 34.95
C SER A 446 -15.32 -8.83 33.56
N LEU A 447 -16.01 -9.60 32.70
CA LEU A 447 -15.55 -9.95 31.35
C LEU A 447 -16.16 -9.05 30.27
N MET A 448 -17.10 -8.16 30.62
CA MET A 448 -17.78 -7.28 29.66
C MET A 448 -16.83 -6.39 28.87
N SER A 449 -15.76 -5.90 29.50
CA SER A 449 -14.74 -5.06 28.84
C SER A 449 -13.94 -5.81 27.77
N LEU A 450 -13.90 -7.15 27.83
CA LEU A 450 -13.20 -7.98 26.85
C LEU A 450 -14.07 -8.28 25.60
N ARG A 451 -15.40 -8.14 25.69
CA ARG A 451 -16.30 -8.49 24.58
C ARG A 451 -16.09 -7.59 23.35
N GLU A 452 -15.77 -6.31 23.55
CA GLU A 452 -15.49 -5.38 22.45
C GLU A 452 -14.27 -5.82 21.62
N PRO A 453 -13.05 -5.95 22.17
CA PRO A 453 -11.90 -6.39 21.38
C PRO A 453 -12.06 -7.84 20.85
N ALA A 454 -12.73 -8.72 21.60
CA ALA A 454 -13.03 -10.08 21.12
C ALA A 454 -13.93 -10.07 19.86
N SER A 455 -14.99 -9.25 19.86
CA SER A 455 -15.86 -9.11 18.68
C SER A 455 -15.12 -8.53 17.47
N ALA A 456 -14.16 -7.63 17.70
CA ALA A 456 -13.39 -7.03 16.62
C ALA A 456 -12.40 -8.02 16.00
N ILE A 457 -11.74 -8.86 16.80
CA ILE A 457 -10.93 -9.97 16.29
C ILE A 457 -11.81 -10.92 15.48
N LEU A 458 -12.98 -11.30 16.01
CA LEU A 458 -13.92 -12.17 15.30
C LEU A 458 -14.31 -11.60 13.92
N ALA A 459 -14.64 -10.32 13.85
CA ALA A 459 -14.96 -9.62 12.59
C ALA A 459 -13.78 -9.56 11.61
N THR A 460 -12.55 -9.63 12.11
CA THR A 460 -11.35 -9.61 11.28
C THR A 460 -11.04 -11.01 10.73
N ILE A 461 -11.12 -12.04 11.59
CA ILE A 461 -10.83 -13.42 11.19
C ILE A 461 -11.94 -14.07 10.37
N SER A 462 -13.16 -13.53 10.41
CA SER A 462 -14.33 -14.04 9.67
C SER A 462 -14.16 -14.03 8.15
N CYS A 463 -13.13 -13.35 7.63
CA CYS A 463 -12.79 -13.38 6.20
C CYS A 463 -12.06 -14.67 5.78
N SER A 464 -11.61 -15.50 6.73
CA SER A 464 -10.90 -16.76 6.47
C SER A 464 -11.86 -17.91 6.15
N ASP A 465 -11.53 -18.74 5.16
CA ASP A 465 -12.33 -19.91 4.79
C ASP A 465 -12.39 -20.96 5.92
N SER A 466 -11.35 -21.06 6.75
CA SER A 466 -11.29 -21.99 7.89
C SER A 466 -12.35 -21.71 8.95
N VAL A 467 -12.94 -20.51 8.99
CA VAL A 467 -14.05 -20.18 9.89
C VAL A 467 -15.32 -20.95 9.50
N LEU A 468 -15.48 -21.35 8.23
CA LEU A 468 -16.63 -22.10 7.74
C LEU A 468 -16.74 -23.54 8.28
N GLU A 469 -15.65 -24.07 8.87
CA GLU A 469 -15.71 -25.35 9.59
C GLU A 469 -16.74 -25.33 10.73
N HIS A 470 -16.99 -24.14 11.30
CA HIS A 470 -17.99 -23.92 12.34
C HIS A 470 -19.34 -23.52 11.74
N ARG A 471 -20.07 -24.48 11.17
CA ARG A 471 -21.35 -24.24 10.45
C ARG A 471 -22.45 -23.54 11.26
N ASP A 472 -22.44 -23.64 12.58
CA ASP A 472 -23.44 -22.99 13.45
C ASP A 472 -23.05 -21.56 13.87
N LEU A 473 -21.87 -21.08 13.47
CA LEU A 473 -21.37 -19.75 13.84
C LEU A 473 -22.33 -18.63 13.42
N PRO A 474 -22.87 -18.57 12.19
CA PRO A 474 -23.79 -17.49 11.82
C PRO A 474 -25.05 -17.42 12.70
N ASP A 475 -25.63 -18.57 13.04
CA ASP A 475 -26.83 -18.64 13.90
C ASP A 475 -26.49 -18.17 15.33
N GLN A 476 -25.32 -18.55 15.85
CA GLN A 476 -24.83 -18.07 17.15
C GLN A 476 -24.64 -16.54 17.14
N LEU A 477 -24.00 -15.99 16.11
CA LEU A 477 -23.78 -14.54 15.98
C LEU A 477 -25.08 -13.76 15.84
N LEU A 478 -26.04 -14.29 15.08
CA LEU A 478 -27.37 -13.69 14.92
C LEU A 478 -28.09 -13.56 16.27
N SER A 479 -27.99 -14.57 17.14
CA SER A 479 -28.59 -14.53 18.49
C SER A 479 -27.99 -13.44 19.41
N LEU A 480 -26.76 -12.99 19.13
CA LEU A 480 -26.05 -11.99 19.94
C LEU A 480 -26.35 -10.54 19.54
N ILE A 481 -26.86 -10.29 18.32
CA ILE A 481 -27.04 -8.95 17.76
C ILE A 481 -27.85 -8.04 18.69
N ASN A 482 -29.01 -8.52 19.15
CA ASN A 482 -29.93 -7.74 19.97
C ASN A 482 -29.52 -7.67 21.46
N LEU A 483 -28.52 -8.43 21.87
CA LEU A 483 -28.02 -8.53 23.24
C LEU A 483 -26.67 -7.81 23.42
N SER A 484 -26.28 -6.99 22.45
CA SER A 484 -24.94 -6.42 22.34
C SER A 484 -24.95 -4.89 22.30
N SER A 485 -23.88 -4.27 22.81
CA SER A 485 -23.65 -2.84 22.66
C SER A 485 -23.49 -2.46 21.18
N PRO A 486 -23.69 -1.18 20.79
CA PRO A 486 -23.63 -0.77 19.38
C PRO A 486 -22.33 -1.18 18.67
N LYS A 487 -21.18 -1.06 19.33
CA LYS A 487 -19.89 -1.46 18.76
C LYS A 487 -19.77 -2.97 18.54
N ILE A 488 -20.16 -3.77 19.53
CA ILE A 488 -20.16 -5.23 19.41
C ILE A 488 -21.16 -5.67 18.33
N LYS A 489 -22.35 -5.06 18.29
CA LYS A 489 -23.37 -5.28 17.26
C LYS A 489 -22.81 -5.01 15.86
N CYS A 490 -22.10 -3.90 15.66
CA CYS A 490 -21.44 -3.60 14.39
C CYS A 490 -20.41 -4.67 14.01
N ASN A 491 -19.55 -5.08 14.93
CA ASN A 491 -18.55 -6.12 14.68
C ASN A 491 -19.19 -7.48 14.34
N ILE A 492 -20.27 -7.85 15.03
CA ILE A 492 -21.04 -9.06 14.74
C ILE A 492 -21.64 -9.01 13.33
N LEU A 493 -22.24 -7.88 12.94
CA LEU A 493 -22.79 -7.70 11.59
C LEU A 493 -21.71 -7.75 10.51
N LEU A 494 -20.52 -7.20 10.78
CA LEU A 494 -19.37 -7.31 9.88
C LEU A 494 -18.90 -8.77 9.75
N ALA A 495 -18.78 -9.49 10.88
CA ALA A 495 -18.42 -10.90 10.86
C ALA A 495 -19.40 -11.73 10.04
N LEU A 496 -20.71 -11.52 10.23
CA LEU A 496 -21.77 -12.18 9.46
C LEU A 496 -21.70 -11.86 7.96
N ASN A 497 -21.48 -10.59 7.59
CA ASN A 497 -21.31 -10.20 6.20
C ASN A 497 -20.11 -10.91 5.56
N ASN A 498 -18.97 -10.97 6.26
CA ASN A 498 -17.76 -11.62 5.77
C ASN A 498 -18.00 -13.12 5.54
N ILE A 499 -18.62 -13.80 6.51
CA ILE A 499 -18.94 -15.23 6.41
C ILE A 499 -19.91 -15.49 5.25
N LEU A 500 -21.03 -14.76 5.19
CA LEU A 500 -22.11 -15.04 4.22
C LEU A 500 -21.81 -14.54 2.80
N SER A 501 -20.75 -13.75 2.60
CA SER A 501 -20.33 -13.27 1.28
C SER A 501 -19.25 -14.15 0.62
N GLN A 502 -18.76 -15.19 1.29
CA GLN A 502 -17.73 -16.10 0.77
C GLN A 502 -18.27 -17.02 -0.35
N PRO A 503 -17.44 -17.42 -1.33
CA PRO A 503 -17.83 -18.40 -2.35
C PRO A 503 -18.09 -19.75 -1.67
N ASN A 504 -19.23 -20.40 -1.96
CA ASN A 504 -19.67 -21.72 -1.44
C ASN A 504 -20.48 -21.74 -0.14
N VAL A 505 -21.02 -20.61 0.34
CA VAL A 505 -21.85 -20.56 1.56
C VAL A 505 -23.36 -20.65 1.32
N ALA A 506 -23.82 -21.07 0.14
CA ALA A 506 -25.25 -21.11 -0.22
C ALA A 506 -26.11 -21.96 0.75
N GLU A 507 -25.57 -23.08 1.24
CA GLU A 507 -26.22 -23.92 2.25
C GLU A 507 -26.35 -23.18 3.59
N VAL A 508 -25.28 -22.51 4.03
CA VAL A 508 -25.24 -21.76 5.29
C VAL A 508 -26.17 -20.55 5.22
N THR A 509 -26.13 -19.78 4.13
CA THR A 509 -27.02 -18.64 3.87
C THR A 509 -28.49 -19.08 3.83
N SER A 510 -28.81 -20.22 3.21
CA SER A 510 -30.19 -20.71 3.18
C SER A 510 -30.68 -21.15 4.56
N LYS A 511 -29.86 -21.86 5.34
CA LYS A 511 -30.15 -22.20 6.74
C LYS A 511 -30.37 -20.95 7.60
N THR A 512 -29.46 -19.98 7.55
CA THR A 512 -29.58 -18.72 8.31
C THR A 512 -30.84 -17.94 7.92
N THR A 513 -31.20 -17.93 6.63
CA THR A 513 -32.45 -17.29 6.17
C THR A 513 -33.69 -18.01 6.71
N GLN A 514 -33.71 -19.34 6.69
CA GLN A 514 -34.80 -20.17 7.25
C GLN A 514 -34.97 -19.98 8.75
N ASN A 515 -33.89 -19.67 9.47
CA ASN A 515 -33.89 -19.41 10.91
C ASN A 515 -34.44 -18.03 11.30
N GLY A 516 -35.08 -17.30 10.38
CA GLY A 516 -35.72 -16.01 10.67
C GLY A 516 -34.77 -14.82 10.74
N ALA A 517 -33.56 -14.93 10.14
CA ALA A 517 -32.57 -13.85 10.15
C ALA A 517 -33.09 -12.55 9.53
N VAL A 518 -33.91 -12.62 8.48
CA VAL A 518 -34.51 -11.43 7.86
C VAL A 518 -35.34 -10.65 8.88
N GLN A 519 -36.22 -11.33 9.63
CA GLN A 519 -37.07 -10.69 10.64
C GLN A 519 -36.26 -10.09 11.79
N LEU A 520 -35.15 -10.71 12.17
CA LEU A 520 -34.26 -10.20 13.22
C LEU A 520 -33.45 -8.96 12.78
N LEU A 521 -33.13 -8.86 11.49
CA LEU A 521 -32.30 -7.78 10.94
C LEU A 521 -33.11 -6.56 10.49
N LEU A 522 -34.37 -6.73 10.07
CA LEU A 522 -35.23 -5.64 9.61
C LEU A 522 -35.36 -4.47 10.61
N PRO A 523 -35.52 -4.70 11.93
CA PRO A 523 -35.54 -3.60 12.91
C PRO A 523 -34.27 -2.76 12.93
N LEU A 524 -33.11 -3.32 12.55
CA LEU A 524 -31.82 -2.64 12.55
C LEU A 524 -31.72 -1.56 11.47
N ILE A 525 -32.58 -1.58 10.46
CA ILE A 525 -32.69 -0.51 9.46
C ILE A 525 -33.10 0.83 10.12
N ASN A 526 -33.76 0.77 11.28
CA ASN A 526 -34.22 1.96 12.01
C ASN A 526 -33.25 2.40 13.14
N GLU A 527 -32.06 1.80 13.24
CA GLU A 527 -31.05 2.17 14.24
C GLU A 527 -30.51 3.58 13.99
N THR A 528 -30.06 4.28 15.03
CA THR A 528 -29.52 5.65 14.89
C THR A 528 -28.10 5.67 14.32
N ASP A 529 -27.33 4.62 14.55
CA ASP A 529 -25.95 4.49 14.07
C ASP A 529 -25.91 4.08 12.59
N THR A 530 -25.32 4.94 11.76
CA THR A 530 -25.17 4.72 10.31
C THR A 530 -24.37 3.47 9.98
N LYS A 531 -23.37 3.11 10.78
CA LYS A 531 -22.53 1.91 10.54
C LYS A 531 -23.32 0.64 10.76
N ILE A 532 -24.15 0.60 11.79
CA ILE A 532 -25.05 -0.53 12.06
C ILE A 532 -26.06 -0.66 10.92
N ARG A 533 -26.69 0.44 10.49
CA ARG A 533 -27.63 0.41 9.37
C ARG A 533 -26.99 -0.09 8.07
N VAL A 534 -25.80 0.42 7.72
CA VAL A 534 -25.05 -0.05 6.53
C VAL A 534 -24.76 -1.55 6.62
N ALA A 535 -24.23 -2.02 7.75
CA ALA A 535 -23.88 -3.43 7.93
C ALA A 535 -25.13 -4.34 7.89
N ALA A 536 -26.25 -3.89 8.48
CA ALA A 536 -27.53 -4.60 8.43
C ALA A 536 -28.12 -4.63 7.01
N LEU A 537 -28.09 -3.52 6.28
CA LEU A 537 -28.57 -3.44 4.88
C LEU A 537 -27.75 -4.36 3.96
N ASN A 538 -26.43 -4.38 4.10
CA ASN A 538 -25.57 -5.30 3.34
C ASN A 538 -25.85 -6.76 3.69
N LEU A 539 -26.04 -7.07 4.97
CA LEU A 539 -26.33 -8.43 5.39
C LEU A 539 -27.69 -8.89 4.86
N LEU A 540 -28.71 -8.03 4.95
CA LEU A 540 -30.02 -8.25 4.35
C LEU A 540 -29.90 -8.44 2.84
N PHE A 541 -29.09 -7.64 2.14
CA PHE A 541 -28.86 -7.81 0.71
C PHE A 541 -28.29 -9.21 0.41
N THR A 542 -27.27 -9.65 1.15
CA THR A 542 -26.63 -10.96 0.96
C THR A 542 -27.58 -12.12 1.20
N ILE A 543 -28.42 -12.08 2.25
CA ILE A 543 -29.32 -13.19 2.59
C ILE A 543 -30.66 -13.16 1.84
N SER A 544 -31.12 -11.99 1.40
CA SER A 544 -32.46 -11.81 0.83
C SER A 544 -32.51 -12.04 -0.68
N ASN A 545 -31.63 -12.87 -1.24
CA ASN A 545 -31.59 -13.11 -2.68
C ASN A 545 -32.95 -13.67 -3.18
N ASN A 546 -33.74 -12.83 -3.85
CA ASN A 546 -35.13 -13.08 -4.27
C ASN A 546 -36.15 -13.30 -3.11
N VAL A 547 -35.89 -12.80 -1.91
CA VAL A 547 -36.84 -12.85 -0.79
C VAL A 547 -37.68 -11.57 -0.77
N SER A 548 -38.98 -11.71 -0.56
CA SER A 548 -39.90 -10.56 -0.45
C SER A 548 -39.65 -9.84 0.88
N ILE A 549 -39.26 -8.58 0.82
CA ILE A 549 -39.24 -7.69 1.98
C ILE A 549 -40.68 -7.22 2.22
N GLU A 550 -41.10 -7.15 3.49
CA GLU A 550 -42.43 -6.64 3.84
C GLU A 550 -42.60 -5.18 3.37
N GLU A 551 -43.77 -4.86 2.80
CA GLU A 551 -44.05 -3.55 2.18
C GLU A 551 -43.89 -2.36 3.13
N ASN A 552 -44.10 -2.59 4.43
CA ASN A 552 -43.96 -1.60 5.52
C ASN A 552 -42.52 -1.06 5.66
N TYR A 553 -41.49 -1.78 5.23
CA TYR A 553 -40.10 -1.33 5.30
C TYR A 553 -39.65 -0.53 4.06
N LEU A 554 -40.36 -0.63 2.93
CA LEU A 554 -40.01 0.10 1.71
C LEU A 554 -39.96 1.63 1.92
N PRO A 555 -40.94 2.26 2.61
CA PRO A 555 -40.87 3.68 2.99
C PRO A 555 -39.59 4.07 3.70
N ASN A 556 -39.17 3.27 4.68
CA ASN A 556 -37.99 3.57 5.49
C ASN A 556 -36.70 3.44 4.65
N ILE A 557 -36.59 2.40 3.82
CA ILE A 557 -35.43 2.19 2.96
C ILE A 557 -35.29 3.34 1.94
N VAL A 558 -36.39 3.80 1.32
CA VAL A 558 -36.33 4.94 0.40
C VAL A 558 -36.02 6.25 1.13
N ASN A 559 -36.52 6.42 2.36
CA ASN A 559 -36.16 7.58 3.18
C ASN A 559 -34.65 7.60 3.51
N ILE A 560 -34.01 6.45 3.70
CA ILE A 560 -32.54 6.37 3.87
C ILE A 560 -31.82 6.91 2.62
N ILE A 561 -32.31 6.57 1.42
CA ILE A 561 -31.72 7.02 0.15
C ILE A 561 -31.75 8.54 0.02
N SER A 562 -32.85 9.19 0.44
CA SER A 562 -33.01 10.65 0.35
C SER A 562 -32.32 11.42 1.48
N SER A 563 -32.29 10.87 2.69
CA SER A 563 -31.85 11.61 3.90
C SER A 563 -30.42 11.33 4.32
N SER A 564 -29.82 10.19 3.93
CA SER A 564 -28.47 9.85 4.35
C SER A 564 -27.40 10.72 3.67
N SER A 565 -26.36 11.06 4.42
CA SER A 565 -25.13 11.68 3.89
C SER A 565 -24.08 10.66 3.44
N SER A 566 -24.27 9.38 3.74
CA SER A 566 -23.32 8.31 3.44
C SER A 566 -23.65 7.63 2.12
N GLU A 567 -22.78 7.73 1.13
CA GLU A 567 -22.94 7.04 -0.15
C GLU A 567 -22.94 5.51 0.00
N ALA A 568 -22.21 4.98 1.00
CA ALA A 568 -22.22 3.54 1.29
C ALA A 568 -23.59 3.07 1.81
N GLU A 569 -24.26 3.90 2.60
CA GLU A 569 -25.59 3.61 3.12
C GLU A 569 -26.65 3.67 2.02
N LYS A 570 -26.57 4.68 1.15
CA LYS A 570 -27.42 4.76 -0.05
C LYS A 570 -27.21 3.55 -0.95
N ALA A 571 -25.96 3.17 -1.20
CA ALA A 571 -25.63 2.02 -2.04
C ALA A 571 -26.21 0.72 -1.49
N ALA A 572 -26.09 0.49 -0.17
CA ALA A 572 -26.64 -0.68 0.50
C ALA A 572 -28.17 -0.70 0.46
N ALA A 573 -28.82 0.45 0.71
CA ALA A 573 -30.28 0.58 0.65
C ALA A 573 -30.83 0.31 -0.77
N ILE A 574 -30.21 0.90 -1.80
CA ILE A 574 -30.60 0.69 -3.20
C ILE A 574 -30.32 -0.77 -3.62
N GLY A 575 -29.19 -1.33 -3.19
CA GLY A 575 -28.83 -2.72 -3.42
C GLY A 575 -29.92 -3.65 -2.89
N LEU A 576 -30.34 -3.45 -1.64
CA LEU A 576 -31.42 -4.23 -1.03
C LEU A 576 -32.73 -4.15 -1.83
N LEU A 577 -33.13 -2.95 -2.26
CA LEU A 577 -34.32 -2.78 -3.12
C LEU A 577 -34.19 -3.51 -4.47
N SER A 578 -32.97 -3.61 -5.01
CA SER A 578 -32.72 -4.32 -6.27
C SER A 578 -32.90 -5.83 -6.17
N ASN A 579 -32.79 -6.41 -4.97
CA ASN A 579 -32.96 -7.86 -4.72
C ASN A 579 -34.40 -8.32 -4.56
N ILE A 580 -35.36 -7.39 -4.43
CA ILE A 580 -36.79 -7.74 -4.43
C ILE A 580 -37.09 -8.53 -5.73
N PRO A 581 -37.97 -9.54 -5.73
CA PRO A 581 -38.33 -10.26 -6.95
C PRO A 581 -38.88 -9.35 -8.05
N LEU A 582 -38.42 -9.50 -9.30
CA LEU A 582 -38.89 -8.71 -10.44
C LEU A 582 -40.38 -8.94 -10.75
N SER A 583 -40.93 -10.08 -10.33
CA SER A 583 -42.36 -10.41 -10.45
C SER A 583 -43.26 -9.65 -9.47
N ASP A 584 -42.70 -9.03 -8.43
CA ASP A 584 -43.48 -8.27 -7.44
C ASP A 584 -43.90 -6.91 -8.00
N LYS A 585 -45.10 -6.90 -8.60
CA LYS A 585 -45.73 -5.69 -9.14
C LYS A 585 -46.11 -4.70 -8.05
N LYS A 586 -46.52 -5.17 -6.87
CA LYS A 586 -46.96 -4.28 -5.77
C LYS A 586 -45.79 -3.47 -5.22
N ALA A 587 -44.64 -4.10 -5.01
CA ALA A 587 -43.42 -3.41 -4.63
C ALA A 587 -43.03 -2.38 -5.70
N THR A 588 -43.10 -2.76 -6.98
CA THR A 588 -42.78 -1.87 -8.11
C THR A 588 -43.69 -0.64 -8.15
N ASP A 589 -45.00 -0.80 -7.97
CA ASP A 589 -45.97 0.29 -7.92
C ASP A 589 -45.76 1.20 -6.70
N THR A 590 -45.37 0.62 -5.56
CA THR A 590 -45.06 1.38 -4.34
C THR A 590 -43.79 2.22 -4.53
N LEU A 591 -42.70 1.64 -5.04
CA LEU A 591 -41.46 2.39 -5.36
C LEU A 591 -41.70 3.49 -6.40
N LYS A 592 -42.59 3.25 -7.37
CA LYS A 592 -43.03 4.27 -8.33
C LYS A 592 -43.76 5.43 -7.64
N ARG A 593 -44.72 5.14 -6.75
CA ARG A 593 -45.48 6.15 -5.99
C ARG A 593 -44.58 7.02 -5.11
N MET A 594 -43.47 6.46 -4.66
CA MET A 594 -42.47 7.14 -3.84
C MET A 594 -41.46 7.96 -4.62
N ASN A 595 -41.62 8.09 -5.96
CA ASN A 595 -40.73 8.85 -6.83
C ASN A 595 -39.26 8.41 -6.77
N LEU A 596 -39.01 7.10 -6.65
CA LEU A 596 -37.64 6.56 -6.56
C LEU A 596 -36.80 6.91 -7.81
N LEU A 597 -37.32 6.72 -9.02
CA LEU A 597 -36.53 6.93 -10.26
C LEU A 597 -35.97 8.36 -10.40
N PRO A 598 -36.76 9.44 -10.25
CA PRO A 598 -36.22 10.80 -10.23
C PRO A 598 -35.11 11.01 -9.20
N MET A 599 -35.27 10.45 -8.00
CA MET A 599 -34.28 10.55 -6.93
C MET A 599 -32.95 9.91 -7.33
N LEU A 600 -32.98 8.72 -7.93
CA LEU A 600 -31.77 8.01 -8.38
C LEU A 600 -31.08 8.72 -9.55
N VAL A 601 -31.86 9.29 -10.49
CA VAL A 601 -31.33 10.07 -11.61
C VAL A 601 -30.62 11.34 -11.13
N LEU A 602 -31.15 12.00 -10.09
CA LEU A 602 -30.49 13.16 -9.48
C LEU A 602 -29.20 12.75 -8.74
N LEU A 603 -29.24 11.65 -7.98
CA LEU A 603 -28.08 11.12 -7.24
C LEU A 603 -26.88 10.86 -8.15
N ILE A 604 -27.07 10.17 -9.27
CA ILE A 604 -25.96 9.89 -10.20
C ILE A 604 -25.61 11.09 -11.08
N GLY A 605 -26.54 12.04 -11.22
CA GLY A 605 -26.29 13.34 -11.83
C GLY A 605 -25.18 14.11 -11.08
N SER A 606 -25.25 14.13 -9.75
CA SER A 606 -24.32 14.89 -8.90
C SER A 606 -22.93 14.23 -8.74
N LEU A 607 -22.85 12.91 -8.78
CA LEU A 607 -21.61 12.16 -8.52
C LEU A 607 -20.50 12.37 -9.56
N CYS A 608 -20.82 12.68 -10.81
CA CYS A 608 -19.84 12.65 -11.89
C CYS A 608 -18.97 13.90 -12.03
N SER A 609 -18.82 14.68 -10.94
CA SER A 609 -17.91 15.82 -10.85
C SER A 609 -16.68 15.53 -9.97
N SER A 610 -16.65 14.38 -9.28
CA SER A 610 -15.61 14.01 -8.32
C SER A 610 -14.86 12.73 -8.73
N SER A 611 -13.65 12.54 -8.19
CA SER A 611 -12.83 11.34 -8.39
C SER A 611 -13.57 10.08 -7.95
N SER A 612 -13.58 9.03 -8.80
CA SER A 612 -14.28 7.77 -8.52
C SER A 612 -13.67 7.04 -7.31
N THR A 613 -14.45 6.84 -6.26
CA THR A 613 -14.11 5.99 -5.11
C THR A 613 -14.75 4.61 -5.26
N THR A 614 -14.29 3.63 -4.48
CA THR A 614 -14.94 2.30 -4.43
C THR A 614 -16.42 2.38 -4.00
N THR A 615 -16.74 3.31 -3.10
CA THR A 615 -18.11 3.55 -2.65
C THR A 615 -19.00 4.11 -3.76
N THR A 616 -18.49 5.05 -4.56
CA THR A 616 -19.27 5.59 -5.70
C THR A 616 -19.51 4.52 -6.77
N GLN A 617 -18.55 3.60 -6.99
CA GLN A 617 -18.73 2.46 -7.90
C GLN A 617 -19.81 1.49 -7.42
N CYS A 618 -19.86 1.18 -6.11
CA CYS A 618 -20.89 0.34 -5.52
C CYS A 618 -22.29 0.98 -5.65
N LEU A 619 -22.37 2.30 -5.44
CA LEU A 619 -23.61 3.05 -5.61
C LEU A 619 -24.12 3.00 -7.06
N GLU A 620 -23.25 3.24 -8.05
CA GLU A 620 -23.61 3.12 -9.47
C GLU A 620 -24.09 1.71 -9.83
N GLU A 621 -23.44 0.68 -9.29
CA GLU A 621 -23.84 -0.72 -9.47
C GLU A 621 -25.24 -1.00 -8.90
N SER A 622 -25.52 -0.52 -7.69
CA SER A 622 -26.84 -0.65 -7.06
C SER A 622 -27.92 0.09 -7.86
N ILE A 623 -27.64 1.32 -8.31
CA ILE A 623 -28.56 2.12 -9.14
C ILE A 623 -28.85 1.42 -10.49
N ALA A 624 -27.81 0.90 -11.16
CA ALA A 624 -27.99 0.14 -12.39
C ALA A 624 -28.84 -1.12 -12.16
N GLY A 625 -28.64 -1.79 -11.02
CA GLY A 625 -29.40 -2.99 -10.64
C GLY A 625 -30.90 -2.72 -10.49
N ILE A 626 -31.28 -1.66 -9.77
CA ILE A 626 -32.70 -1.34 -9.59
C ILE A 626 -33.38 -0.89 -10.91
N PHE A 627 -32.64 -0.31 -11.85
CA PHE A 627 -33.21 0.05 -13.15
C PHE A 627 -33.71 -1.15 -13.96
N ILE A 628 -33.12 -2.34 -13.79
CA ILE A 628 -33.57 -3.59 -14.44
C ILE A 628 -35.06 -3.86 -14.15
N ARG A 629 -35.53 -3.55 -12.93
CA ARG A 629 -36.96 -3.66 -12.57
C ARG A 629 -37.86 -2.76 -13.39
N PHE A 630 -37.43 -1.54 -13.66
CA PHE A 630 -38.23 -0.54 -14.37
C PHE A 630 -38.12 -0.66 -15.89
N THR A 631 -37.22 -1.51 -16.39
CA THR A 631 -37.01 -1.72 -17.82
C THR A 631 -37.58 -3.05 -18.34
N LEU A 632 -38.32 -3.81 -17.54
CA LEU A 632 -38.87 -5.12 -17.93
C LEU A 632 -39.64 -5.08 -19.27
N PRO A 633 -39.34 -5.97 -20.25
CA PRO A 633 -39.98 -5.97 -21.57
C PRO A 633 -41.49 -6.23 -21.53
N SER A 634 -41.96 -6.95 -20.52
CA SER A 634 -43.38 -7.30 -20.34
C SER A 634 -44.26 -6.13 -19.93
N ASP A 635 -43.70 -5.03 -19.42
CA ASP A 635 -44.45 -3.84 -18.99
C ASP A 635 -43.99 -2.58 -19.74
N LYS A 636 -44.55 -2.39 -20.93
CA LYS A 636 -44.28 -1.23 -21.78
C LYS A 636 -44.63 0.10 -21.12
N LYS A 637 -45.66 0.14 -20.25
CA LYS A 637 -46.04 1.39 -19.56
C LYS A 637 -44.97 1.78 -18.54
N LEU A 638 -44.40 0.80 -17.85
CA LEU A 638 -43.29 1.01 -16.93
C LEU A 638 -42.02 1.46 -17.66
N GLN A 639 -41.71 0.87 -18.82
CA GLN A 639 -40.58 1.30 -19.66
C GLN A 639 -40.71 2.75 -20.13
N VAL A 640 -41.90 3.16 -20.60
CA VAL A 640 -42.17 4.55 -21.00
C VAL A 640 -41.97 5.50 -19.81
N TYR A 641 -42.53 5.14 -18.65
CA TYR A 641 -42.32 5.91 -17.42
C TYR A 641 -40.82 6.04 -17.07
N ALA A 642 -40.05 4.94 -17.11
CA ALA A 642 -38.62 4.98 -16.84
C ALA A 642 -37.86 5.90 -17.82
N ALA A 643 -38.20 5.84 -19.10
CA ALA A 643 -37.61 6.69 -20.12
C ALA A 643 -37.98 8.18 -19.94
N GLU A 644 -39.23 8.47 -19.54
CA GLU A 644 -39.70 9.83 -19.20
C GLU A 644 -38.94 10.41 -18.00
N MET A 645 -38.65 9.59 -16.99
CA MET A 645 -37.89 9.99 -15.79
C MET A 645 -36.38 10.15 -16.05
N GLY A 646 -35.90 9.88 -17.27
CA GLY A 646 -34.49 10.12 -17.65
C GLY A 646 -33.54 8.96 -17.36
N VAL A 647 -34.03 7.73 -17.23
CA VAL A 647 -33.18 6.55 -16.96
C VAL A 647 -32.20 6.26 -18.11
N ILE A 648 -32.61 6.41 -19.38
CA ILE A 648 -31.77 6.03 -20.54
C ILE A 648 -30.45 6.82 -20.62
N PRO A 649 -30.43 8.18 -20.53
CA PRO A 649 -29.18 8.94 -20.49
C PRO A 649 -28.25 8.50 -19.35
N ILE A 650 -28.81 8.17 -18.18
CA ILE A 650 -28.04 7.69 -17.03
C ILE A 650 -27.40 6.33 -17.31
N LEU A 651 -28.15 5.38 -17.89
CA LEU A 651 -27.59 4.07 -18.27
C LEU A 651 -26.39 4.22 -19.21
N ILE A 652 -26.46 5.14 -20.17
CA ILE A 652 -25.37 5.42 -21.12
C ILE A 652 -24.17 6.06 -20.42
N LYS A 653 -24.42 6.93 -19.43
CA LYS A 653 -23.38 7.52 -18.58
C LYS A 653 -22.64 6.44 -17.78
N ILE A 654 -23.37 5.47 -17.22
CA ILE A 654 -22.83 4.30 -16.49
C ILE A 654 -21.99 3.42 -17.43
N LEU A 655 -22.45 3.15 -18.66
CA LEU A 655 -21.65 2.38 -19.64
C LEU A 655 -20.25 3.00 -19.88
N SER A 656 -20.17 4.33 -19.83
CA SER A 656 -18.93 5.05 -20.08
C SER A 656 -17.99 5.03 -18.87
N HIS A 657 -18.48 5.28 -17.66
CA HIS A 657 -17.63 5.53 -16.47
C HIS A 657 -17.73 4.48 -15.36
N GLY A 658 -18.78 3.66 -15.35
CA GLY A 658 -19.09 2.79 -14.22
C GLY A 658 -18.18 1.57 -14.07
N SER A 659 -18.31 0.88 -12.94
CA SER A 659 -17.68 -0.43 -12.73
C SER A 659 -18.14 -1.47 -13.77
N ILE A 660 -17.36 -2.51 -14.03
CA ILE A 660 -17.74 -3.52 -15.03
C ILE A 660 -19.10 -4.19 -14.71
N LYS A 661 -19.40 -4.39 -13.41
CA LYS A 661 -20.70 -4.88 -12.94
C LYS A 661 -21.82 -3.88 -13.20
N ALA A 662 -21.60 -2.59 -12.92
CA ALA A 662 -22.56 -1.53 -13.24
C ALA A 662 -22.81 -1.45 -14.76
N LYS A 663 -21.77 -1.59 -15.58
CA LYS A 663 -21.88 -1.64 -17.05
C LYS A 663 -22.70 -2.85 -17.52
N SER A 664 -22.48 -4.03 -16.94
CA SER A 664 -23.25 -5.25 -17.23
C SER A 664 -24.75 -5.07 -16.90
N ARG A 665 -25.06 -4.52 -15.73
CA ARG A 665 -26.45 -4.21 -15.32
C ARG A 665 -27.07 -3.15 -16.23
N ALA A 666 -26.33 -2.10 -16.59
CA ALA A 666 -26.81 -1.05 -17.46
C ALA A 666 -27.10 -1.56 -18.89
N ALA A 667 -26.23 -2.40 -19.44
CA ALA A 667 -26.45 -3.09 -20.71
C ALA A 667 -27.69 -3.97 -20.64
N THR A 668 -27.90 -4.71 -19.55
CA THR A 668 -29.11 -5.53 -19.34
C THR A 668 -30.40 -4.69 -19.42
N SER A 669 -30.45 -3.54 -18.75
CA SER A 669 -31.58 -2.61 -18.86
C SER A 669 -31.80 -2.09 -20.29
N LEU A 670 -30.73 -1.75 -21.00
CA LEU A 670 -30.81 -1.30 -22.40
C LEU A 670 -31.28 -2.40 -23.35
N THR A 671 -30.83 -3.64 -23.14
CA THR A 671 -31.33 -4.83 -23.86
C THR A 671 -32.84 -4.93 -23.68
N GLN A 672 -33.34 -4.90 -22.45
CA GLN A 672 -34.78 -5.03 -22.18
C GLN A 672 -35.61 -3.92 -22.82
N LEU A 673 -35.11 -2.68 -22.83
CA LEU A 673 -35.76 -1.56 -23.50
C LEU A 673 -35.80 -1.75 -25.02
N SER A 674 -34.67 -2.14 -25.62
CA SER A 674 -34.52 -2.28 -27.08
C SER A 674 -35.33 -3.42 -27.69
N GLN A 675 -35.65 -4.47 -26.91
CA GLN A 675 -36.51 -5.56 -27.35
C GLN A 675 -37.90 -5.08 -27.82
N ASN A 676 -38.41 -3.97 -27.27
CA ASN A 676 -39.69 -3.39 -27.65
C ASN A 676 -39.59 -2.27 -28.69
N THR A 677 -38.39 -1.95 -29.20
CA THR A 677 -38.22 -0.86 -30.17
C THR A 677 -38.95 -1.15 -31.47
N LEU A 678 -38.83 -2.38 -32.02
CA LEU A 678 -39.45 -2.75 -33.28
C LEU A 678 -40.98 -2.79 -33.21
N SER A 679 -41.55 -3.31 -32.12
CA SER A 679 -43.00 -3.37 -31.90
C SER A 679 -43.62 -2.00 -31.61
N SER A 680 -42.80 -1.00 -31.26
CA SER A 680 -43.25 0.34 -30.85
C SER A 680 -42.93 1.43 -31.89
N ARG A 681 -42.30 1.08 -33.01
CA ARG A 681 -41.92 2.04 -34.06
C ARG A 681 -43.13 2.54 -34.82
N ARG A 682 -43.11 3.82 -35.23
CA ARG A 682 -44.10 4.36 -36.16
C ARG A 682 -43.58 4.21 -37.59
N LEU A 683 -44.25 3.38 -38.37
CA LEU A 683 -43.93 3.17 -39.79
C LEU A 683 -44.35 4.40 -40.62
N ARG A 684 -43.68 4.58 -41.74
CA ARG A 684 -43.98 5.64 -42.71
C ARG A 684 -45.30 5.32 -43.41
N ASN A 685 -46.41 5.88 -42.94
CA ASN A 685 -47.70 5.77 -43.63
C ASN A 685 -47.65 6.60 -44.94
N LEU A 686 -47.59 5.91 -46.08
CA LEU A 686 -47.64 6.50 -47.42
C LEU A 686 -49.08 6.82 -47.89
N ARG A 687 -50.12 6.66 -47.05
CA ARG A 687 -51.53 6.60 -47.49
C ARG A 687 -52.53 7.60 -46.90
N TRP A 688 -52.14 8.61 -46.12
CA TRP A 688 -53.10 9.66 -45.72
C TRP A 688 -52.70 11.04 -46.22
N GLY A 689 -53.55 11.59 -47.09
CA GLY A 689 -53.42 12.91 -47.68
C GLY A 689 -53.49 14.04 -46.65
N TYR A 690 -52.68 15.06 -46.91
CA TYR A 690 -52.86 16.47 -46.58
C TYR A 690 -53.74 16.79 -45.36
N CYS A 691 -53.21 16.68 -44.13
CA CYS A 691 -53.64 17.47 -42.94
C CYS A 691 -52.92 17.08 -41.61
N VAL A 692 -51.79 16.36 -41.63
CA VAL A 692 -50.97 16.11 -40.42
C VAL A 692 -49.57 16.68 -40.64
N PRO A 693 -48.99 17.44 -39.69
CA PRO A 693 -47.62 17.94 -39.82
C PRO A 693 -46.66 16.76 -40.04
N THR A 694 -45.87 16.82 -41.11
CA THR A 694 -44.79 15.84 -41.35
C THR A 694 -43.83 15.86 -40.17
N PRO A 695 -43.50 14.70 -39.55
CA PRO A 695 -42.50 14.64 -38.50
C PRO A 695 -41.14 15.13 -39.04
N SER A 696 -40.32 15.77 -38.18
CA SER A 696 -38.99 16.25 -38.58
C SER A 696 -38.14 15.12 -39.17
N ALA A 697 -37.34 15.44 -40.21
CA ALA A 697 -36.43 14.50 -40.86
C ALA A 697 -35.46 13.83 -39.87
N ASP A 698 -35.12 14.53 -38.78
CA ASP A 698 -34.25 14.04 -37.69
C ASP A 698 -34.83 12.87 -36.90
N GLY A 699 -36.15 12.63 -36.97
CA GLY A 699 -36.82 11.54 -36.26
C GLY A 699 -36.69 10.17 -36.93
N PHE A 700 -36.29 10.09 -38.20
CA PHE A 700 -36.20 8.82 -38.92
C PHE A 700 -34.93 8.05 -38.52
N CYS A 701 -35.07 6.75 -38.28
CA CYS A 701 -33.97 5.83 -38.02
C CYS A 701 -33.90 4.81 -39.16
N LYS A 702 -32.75 4.78 -39.85
CA LYS A 702 -32.49 3.85 -40.96
C LYS A 702 -32.61 2.39 -40.51
N ILE A 703 -31.98 2.05 -39.37
CA ILE A 703 -31.94 0.68 -38.84
C ILE A 703 -33.32 0.11 -38.54
N HIS A 704 -34.19 0.88 -37.90
CA HIS A 704 -35.55 0.42 -37.61
C HIS A 704 -36.55 0.73 -38.74
N SER A 705 -36.08 1.30 -39.86
CA SER A 705 -36.89 1.72 -41.00
C SER A 705 -38.18 2.47 -40.61
N GLY A 706 -38.06 3.42 -39.66
CA GLY A 706 -39.21 4.11 -39.06
C GLY A 706 -38.84 5.31 -38.20
N TYR A 707 -39.86 6.01 -37.68
CA TYR A 707 -39.64 7.14 -36.77
C TYR A 707 -39.34 6.66 -35.35
N CYS A 708 -38.13 6.97 -34.90
CA CYS A 708 -37.58 6.53 -33.63
C CYS A 708 -37.34 7.71 -32.67
N SER A 709 -37.57 7.48 -31.38
CA SER A 709 -37.25 8.42 -30.31
C SER A 709 -36.74 7.66 -29.09
N VAL A 710 -35.84 8.30 -28.34
CA VAL A 710 -35.25 7.72 -27.13
C VAL A 710 -36.34 7.44 -26.08
N LYS A 711 -37.29 8.38 -25.89
CA LYS A 711 -38.34 8.24 -24.87
C LYS A 711 -39.52 7.36 -25.29
N GLY A 712 -39.86 7.34 -26.58
CA GLY A 712 -41.09 6.71 -27.06
C GLY A 712 -40.92 5.27 -27.51
N ASN A 713 -39.80 4.93 -28.14
CA ASN A 713 -39.51 3.56 -28.61
C ASN A 713 -38.11 3.08 -28.26
N PHE A 714 -37.42 3.78 -27.35
CA PHE A 714 -36.18 3.31 -26.73
C PHE A 714 -35.04 3.01 -27.72
N CYS A 715 -35.03 3.73 -28.85
CA CYS A 715 -34.06 3.49 -29.91
C CYS A 715 -32.63 3.76 -29.45
N LEU A 716 -31.83 2.69 -29.33
CA LEU A 716 -30.43 2.74 -28.87
C LEU A 716 -29.49 3.51 -29.80
N VAL A 717 -29.83 3.55 -31.09
CA VAL A 717 -29.05 4.27 -32.10
C VAL A 717 -29.21 5.77 -31.90
N LYS A 718 -30.45 6.24 -31.70
CA LYS A 718 -30.74 7.65 -31.43
C LYS A 718 -30.26 8.10 -30.05
N SER A 719 -30.16 7.18 -29.09
CA SER A 719 -29.63 7.50 -27.77
C SER A 719 -28.10 7.57 -27.72
N GLY A 720 -27.41 7.03 -28.74
CA GLY A 720 -25.94 6.97 -28.76
C GLY A 720 -25.36 5.89 -27.84
N ALA A 721 -26.14 4.85 -27.51
CA ALA A 721 -25.72 3.79 -26.60
C ALA A 721 -24.70 2.80 -27.22
N ILE A 722 -24.69 2.65 -28.54
CA ILE A 722 -23.90 1.61 -29.22
C ILE A 722 -22.37 1.83 -29.14
N PRO A 723 -21.82 3.04 -29.37
CA PRO A 723 -20.37 3.22 -29.27
C PRO A 723 -19.79 2.93 -27.88
N PRO A 724 -20.39 3.36 -26.75
CA PRO A 724 -19.96 2.93 -25.42
C PRO A 724 -20.03 1.41 -25.21
N LEU A 725 -21.03 0.72 -25.78
CA LEU A 725 -21.14 -0.74 -25.71
C LEU A 725 -19.98 -1.44 -26.42
N ILE A 726 -19.63 -1.01 -27.63
CA ILE A 726 -18.48 -1.56 -28.37
C ILE A 726 -17.17 -1.37 -27.60
N ARG A 727 -16.94 -0.19 -27.02
CA ARG A 727 -15.73 0.07 -26.20
C ARG A 727 -15.60 -0.88 -24.99
N ILE A 728 -16.71 -1.40 -24.47
CA ILE A 728 -16.66 -2.37 -23.37
C ILE A 728 -16.08 -3.70 -23.87
N LEU A 729 -16.53 -4.17 -25.05
CA LEU A 729 -16.03 -5.41 -25.66
C LEU A 729 -14.54 -5.31 -26.05
N GLU A 730 -14.11 -4.12 -26.48
CA GLU A 730 -12.69 -3.82 -26.77
C GLU A 730 -11.79 -3.92 -25.53
N GLY A 731 -12.36 -3.72 -24.33
CA GLY A 731 -11.63 -3.82 -23.06
C GLY A 731 -11.17 -5.24 -22.72
N ASP A 732 -10.58 -5.41 -21.54
CA ASP A 732 -10.02 -6.70 -21.09
C ASP A 732 -10.92 -7.45 -20.10
N LYS A 733 -11.88 -6.74 -19.47
CA LYS A 733 -12.82 -7.34 -18.50
C LYS A 733 -14.02 -7.93 -19.22
N ARG A 734 -14.37 -9.18 -18.90
CA ARG A 734 -15.39 -9.98 -19.64
C ARG A 734 -16.76 -10.08 -18.98
N GLU A 735 -16.90 -9.62 -17.73
CA GLU A 735 -18.14 -9.76 -16.94
C GLU A 735 -19.37 -9.07 -17.57
N ALA A 736 -19.16 -8.09 -18.47
CA ALA A 736 -20.24 -7.37 -19.14
C ALA A 736 -20.52 -7.87 -20.56
N ASP A 737 -19.66 -8.73 -21.13
CA ASP A 737 -19.69 -9.05 -22.56
C ASP A 737 -21.01 -9.67 -22.99
N GLU A 738 -21.53 -10.64 -22.22
CA GLU A 738 -22.83 -11.27 -22.50
C GLU A 738 -23.96 -10.25 -22.55
N ALA A 739 -24.06 -9.38 -21.54
CA ALA A 739 -25.12 -8.37 -21.47
C ALA A 739 -25.01 -7.36 -22.63
N VAL A 740 -23.79 -6.94 -22.96
CA VAL A 740 -23.49 -6.00 -24.05
C VAL A 740 -23.81 -6.62 -25.42
N LEU A 741 -23.39 -7.86 -25.66
CA LEU A 741 -23.69 -8.57 -26.91
C LEU A 741 -25.20 -8.81 -27.05
N ASN A 742 -25.90 -9.16 -25.98
CA ASN A 742 -27.35 -9.26 -25.99
C ASN A 742 -28.02 -7.92 -26.34
N THR A 743 -27.44 -6.78 -25.91
CA THR A 743 -27.93 -5.46 -26.32
C THR A 743 -27.71 -5.24 -27.82
N ILE A 744 -26.51 -5.52 -28.34
CA ILE A 744 -26.18 -5.36 -29.76
C ILE A 744 -27.03 -6.26 -30.65
N ALA A 745 -27.29 -7.51 -30.21
CA ALA A 745 -28.11 -8.48 -30.91
C ALA A 745 -29.54 -7.97 -31.19
N THR A 746 -30.06 -7.04 -30.38
CA THR A 746 -31.38 -6.43 -30.64
C THR A 746 -31.45 -5.60 -31.93
N LEU A 747 -30.31 -5.16 -32.46
CA LEU A 747 -30.22 -4.49 -33.76
C LEU A 747 -30.19 -5.47 -34.93
N LEU A 748 -30.12 -6.77 -34.65
CA LEU A 748 -29.93 -7.84 -35.63
C LEU A 748 -31.12 -8.80 -35.71
N GLN A 749 -32.29 -8.35 -35.26
CA GLN A 749 -33.56 -9.09 -35.43
C GLN A 749 -33.88 -9.26 -36.93
N ASP A 750 -34.61 -10.31 -37.28
CA ASP A 750 -34.75 -10.77 -38.68
C ASP A 750 -35.33 -9.72 -39.66
N GLU A 751 -36.07 -8.72 -39.18
CA GLU A 751 -36.58 -7.62 -40.01
C GLU A 751 -35.53 -6.54 -40.35
N ILE A 752 -34.46 -6.42 -39.54
CA ILE A 752 -33.54 -5.26 -39.54
C ILE A 752 -32.06 -5.64 -39.54
N TRP A 753 -31.74 -6.93 -39.67
CA TRP A 753 -30.38 -7.43 -39.50
C TRP A 753 -29.36 -6.87 -40.49
N GLU A 754 -29.77 -6.55 -41.72
CA GLU A 754 -28.89 -5.98 -42.73
C GLU A 754 -28.46 -4.55 -42.36
N ASP A 755 -29.43 -3.67 -42.08
CA ASP A 755 -29.15 -2.29 -41.63
C ASP A 755 -28.39 -2.27 -40.29
N GLY A 756 -28.71 -3.19 -39.38
CA GLY A 756 -28.00 -3.37 -38.12
C GLY A 756 -26.54 -3.77 -38.32
N SER A 757 -26.28 -4.73 -39.22
CA SER A 757 -24.93 -5.20 -39.55
C SER A 757 -24.10 -4.08 -40.19
N ASN A 758 -24.70 -3.35 -41.13
CA ASN A 758 -24.09 -2.16 -41.75
C ASN A 758 -23.70 -1.12 -40.69
N PHE A 759 -24.60 -0.85 -39.74
CA PHE A 759 -24.33 0.10 -38.67
C PHE A 759 -23.19 -0.34 -37.75
N ILE A 760 -23.18 -1.61 -37.31
CA ILE A 760 -22.11 -2.15 -36.46
C ILE A 760 -20.75 -2.06 -37.18
N ALA A 761 -20.71 -2.36 -38.48
CA ALA A 761 -19.50 -2.26 -39.29
C ALA A 761 -19.00 -0.82 -39.50
N THR A 762 -19.88 0.19 -39.40
CA THR A 762 -19.48 1.61 -39.46
C THR A 762 -18.82 2.11 -38.18
N ILE A 763 -19.05 1.43 -37.04
CA ILE A 763 -18.43 1.79 -35.78
C ILE A 763 -16.99 1.29 -35.78
N SER A 764 -16.03 2.18 -35.51
CA SER A 764 -14.62 1.82 -35.38
C SER A 764 -14.46 0.66 -34.41
N GLY A 765 -13.78 -0.40 -34.83
CA GLY A 765 -13.55 -1.59 -34.02
C GLY A 765 -14.78 -2.48 -33.78
N GLY A 766 -15.98 -2.11 -34.27
CA GLY A 766 -17.24 -2.79 -33.94
C GLY A 766 -17.23 -4.31 -34.14
N VAL A 767 -16.97 -4.77 -35.37
CA VAL A 767 -16.91 -6.21 -35.69
C VAL A 767 -15.70 -6.88 -35.04
N MET A 768 -14.55 -6.21 -34.99
CA MET A 768 -13.33 -6.74 -34.38
C MET A 768 -13.48 -6.95 -32.87
N ALA A 769 -14.19 -6.07 -32.17
CA ALA A 769 -14.47 -6.20 -30.75
C ALA A 769 -15.34 -7.43 -30.47
N ILE A 770 -16.29 -7.75 -31.36
CA ILE A 770 -17.10 -8.98 -31.27
C ILE A 770 -16.24 -10.23 -31.50
N ILE A 771 -15.32 -10.18 -32.47
CA ILE A 771 -14.35 -11.27 -32.70
C ILE A 771 -13.45 -11.47 -31.47
N LYS A 772 -12.98 -10.40 -30.81
CA LYS A 772 -12.18 -10.48 -29.58
C LYS A 772 -12.88 -11.29 -28.47
N VAL A 773 -14.20 -11.17 -28.33
CA VAL A 773 -14.97 -11.94 -27.35
C VAL A 773 -14.95 -13.45 -27.65
N LEU A 774 -14.85 -13.86 -28.91
CA LEU A 774 -14.74 -15.27 -29.28
C LEU A 774 -13.46 -15.93 -28.75
N GLU A 775 -12.36 -15.16 -28.63
CA GLU A 775 -11.10 -15.65 -28.11
C GLU A 775 -11.18 -15.88 -26.59
N VAL A 776 -11.63 -14.85 -25.84
CA VAL A 776 -11.43 -14.77 -24.38
C VAL A 776 -12.73 -14.65 -23.54
N GLY A 777 -13.90 -14.63 -24.16
CA GLY A 777 -15.20 -14.47 -23.49
C GLY A 777 -15.74 -15.74 -22.81
N SER A 778 -16.83 -15.59 -22.05
CA SER A 778 -17.57 -16.73 -21.47
C SER A 778 -18.30 -17.53 -22.56
N VAL A 779 -18.66 -18.78 -22.30
CA VAL A 779 -19.38 -19.64 -23.27
C VAL A 779 -20.63 -18.97 -23.83
N LYS A 780 -21.44 -18.34 -22.96
CA LYS A 780 -22.65 -17.60 -23.35
C LYS A 780 -22.32 -16.37 -24.19
N ALA A 781 -21.29 -15.62 -23.83
CA ALA A 781 -20.86 -14.46 -24.61
C ALA A 781 -20.36 -14.90 -26.00
N LYS A 782 -19.62 -16.02 -26.09
CA LYS A 782 -19.17 -16.60 -27.36
C LYS A 782 -20.35 -17.04 -28.22
N GLU A 783 -21.35 -17.69 -27.65
CA GLU A 783 -22.59 -18.08 -28.36
C GLU A 783 -23.29 -16.87 -28.99
N THR A 784 -23.53 -15.81 -28.21
CA THR A 784 -24.16 -14.58 -28.73
C THR A 784 -23.27 -13.88 -29.77
N ALA A 785 -21.95 -13.86 -29.57
CA ALA A 785 -21.01 -13.29 -30.54
C ALA A 785 -21.01 -14.05 -31.87
N LEU A 786 -21.05 -15.39 -31.84
CA LEU A 786 -21.19 -16.23 -33.04
C LEU A 786 -22.51 -15.92 -33.75
N TRP A 787 -23.62 -15.84 -33.01
CA TRP A 787 -24.92 -15.50 -33.59
C TRP A 787 -24.94 -14.13 -34.27
N ILE A 788 -24.22 -13.14 -33.71
CA ILE A 788 -24.06 -11.82 -34.33
C ILE A 788 -23.21 -11.92 -35.59
N LEU A 789 -22.06 -12.60 -35.53
CA LEU A 789 -21.13 -12.74 -36.65
C LEU A 789 -21.72 -13.51 -37.82
N ASP A 790 -22.52 -14.54 -37.57
CA ASP A 790 -23.29 -15.27 -38.58
C ASP A 790 -24.07 -14.30 -39.49
N ARG A 791 -24.77 -13.33 -38.89
CA ARG A 791 -25.55 -12.32 -39.63
C ARG A 791 -24.66 -11.30 -40.32
N VAL A 792 -23.65 -10.77 -39.64
CA VAL A 792 -22.75 -9.75 -40.21
C VAL A 792 -22.03 -10.28 -41.45
N LEU A 793 -21.56 -11.53 -41.40
CA LEU A 793 -20.81 -12.17 -42.48
C LEU A 793 -21.70 -12.64 -43.65
N ARG A 794 -23.03 -12.50 -43.57
CA ARG A 794 -23.92 -12.77 -44.72
C ARG A 794 -23.72 -11.72 -45.79
N ILE A 795 -23.34 -10.51 -45.40
CA ILE A 795 -23.01 -9.40 -46.28
C ILE A 795 -21.62 -9.63 -46.87
N GLU A 796 -21.54 -9.70 -48.19
CA GLU A 796 -20.32 -10.04 -48.95
C GLU A 796 -19.15 -9.10 -48.65
N GLU A 797 -19.40 -7.79 -48.55
CA GLU A 797 -18.39 -6.79 -48.21
C GLU A 797 -17.72 -7.08 -46.85
N PHE A 798 -18.53 -7.43 -45.84
CA PHE A 798 -18.02 -7.71 -44.49
C PHE A 798 -17.39 -9.09 -44.40
N ARG A 799 -17.87 -10.05 -45.20
CA ARG A 799 -17.22 -11.36 -45.34
C ARG A 799 -15.79 -11.21 -45.86
N SER A 800 -15.60 -10.41 -46.90
CA SER A 800 -14.27 -10.13 -47.46
C SER A 800 -13.37 -9.42 -46.44
N LYS A 801 -13.91 -8.43 -45.71
CA LYS A 801 -13.13 -7.60 -44.78
C LYS A 801 -12.74 -8.29 -43.47
N TYR A 802 -13.64 -9.09 -42.87
CA TYR A 802 -13.48 -9.66 -41.54
C TYR A 802 -13.36 -11.20 -41.54
N GLY A 803 -13.58 -11.85 -42.67
CA GLY A 803 -13.57 -13.32 -42.79
C GLY A 803 -12.25 -13.95 -42.35
N GLY A 804 -11.11 -13.41 -42.79
CA GLY A 804 -9.79 -13.94 -42.40
C GLY A 804 -9.53 -13.87 -40.89
N SER A 805 -9.81 -12.73 -40.26
CA SER A 805 -9.67 -12.56 -38.80
C SER A 805 -10.63 -13.48 -38.04
N THR A 806 -11.85 -13.67 -38.55
CA THR A 806 -12.85 -14.53 -37.90
C THR A 806 -12.49 -16.01 -38.05
N GLN A 807 -12.00 -16.42 -39.21
CA GLN A 807 -11.58 -17.79 -39.51
C GLN A 807 -10.54 -18.31 -38.51
N VAL A 808 -9.51 -17.52 -38.21
CA VAL A 808 -8.44 -17.92 -37.29
C VAL A 808 -9.01 -18.31 -35.93
N VAL A 809 -9.93 -17.50 -35.40
CA VAL A 809 -10.55 -17.72 -34.10
C VAL A 809 -11.56 -18.88 -34.13
N LEU A 810 -12.33 -19.01 -35.22
CA LEU A 810 -13.28 -20.11 -35.38
C LEU A 810 -12.60 -21.48 -35.48
N ILE A 811 -11.44 -21.56 -36.15
CA ILE A 811 -10.65 -22.79 -36.20
C ILE A 811 -10.17 -23.16 -34.79
N ASP A 812 -9.66 -22.21 -34.02
CA ASP A 812 -9.25 -22.48 -32.63
C ASP A 812 -10.43 -22.93 -31.76
N LEU A 813 -11.60 -22.29 -31.90
CA LEU A 813 -12.83 -22.69 -31.21
C LEU A 813 -13.37 -24.06 -31.65
N ALA A 814 -13.24 -24.44 -32.92
CA ALA A 814 -13.61 -25.76 -33.39
C ALA A 814 -12.78 -26.87 -32.72
N HIS A 815 -11.48 -26.62 -32.53
CA HIS A 815 -10.55 -27.61 -31.97
C HIS A 815 -10.55 -27.63 -30.43
N LYS A 816 -10.57 -26.45 -29.80
CA LYS A 816 -10.37 -26.30 -28.34
C LYS A 816 -11.59 -25.76 -27.59
N GLY A 817 -12.62 -25.31 -28.30
CA GLY A 817 -13.82 -24.73 -27.71
C GLY A 817 -14.82 -25.76 -27.19
N GLU A 818 -15.80 -25.26 -26.43
CA GLU A 818 -16.89 -26.07 -25.87
C GLU A 818 -17.68 -26.77 -26.98
N PRO A 819 -18.03 -28.07 -26.81
CA PRO A 819 -18.76 -28.83 -27.82
C PRO A 819 -20.10 -28.20 -28.24
N SER A 820 -20.77 -27.49 -27.33
CA SER A 820 -22.05 -26.81 -27.59
C SER A 820 -21.96 -25.71 -28.65
N LEU A 821 -20.78 -25.13 -28.88
CA LEU A 821 -20.58 -24.05 -29.84
C LEU A 821 -20.26 -24.55 -31.26
N ARG A 822 -19.88 -25.83 -31.41
CA ARG A 822 -19.43 -26.40 -32.69
C ARG A 822 -20.42 -26.28 -33.84
N PRO A 823 -21.75 -26.47 -33.65
CA PRO A 823 -22.70 -26.30 -34.74
C PRO A 823 -22.73 -24.87 -35.29
N LEU A 824 -22.67 -23.86 -34.42
CA LEU A 824 -22.62 -22.45 -34.82
C LEU A 824 -21.30 -22.12 -35.52
N VAL A 825 -20.18 -22.63 -35.00
CA VAL A 825 -18.85 -22.46 -35.61
C VAL A 825 -18.82 -23.08 -37.01
N ALA A 826 -19.33 -24.30 -37.19
CA ALA A 826 -19.37 -24.99 -38.47
C ALA A 826 -20.22 -24.23 -39.51
N ASN A 827 -21.38 -23.70 -39.10
CA ASN A 827 -22.23 -22.88 -39.98
C ASN A 827 -21.49 -21.64 -40.49
N ILE A 828 -20.77 -20.92 -39.63
CA ILE A 828 -20.04 -19.71 -40.04
C ILE A 828 -18.82 -20.07 -40.90
N LEU A 829 -18.10 -21.17 -40.60
CA LEU A 829 -17.00 -21.65 -41.44
C LEU A 829 -17.45 -22.08 -42.84
N MET A 830 -18.63 -22.69 -42.95
CA MET A 830 -19.28 -23.01 -44.23
C MET A 830 -19.61 -21.73 -45.01
N GLN A 831 -20.14 -20.72 -44.33
CA GLN A 831 -20.46 -19.42 -44.92
C GLN A 831 -19.22 -18.63 -45.38
N LEU A 832 -18.05 -18.91 -44.79
CA LEU A 832 -16.75 -18.41 -45.24
C LEU A 832 -16.16 -19.23 -46.41
N GLU A 833 -16.90 -20.21 -46.95
CA GLU A 833 -16.51 -21.08 -48.06
C GLU A 833 -15.28 -21.97 -47.76
N LEU A 834 -15.05 -22.30 -46.48
CA LEU A 834 -13.89 -23.06 -46.02
C LEU A 834 -14.19 -24.54 -45.73
N LEU A 835 -15.47 -24.94 -45.74
CA LEU A 835 -15.92 -26.32 -45.61
C LEU A 835 -16.71 -26.71 -46.86
N GLN A 836 -16.39 -27.86 -47.47
CA GLN A 836 -17.25 -28.46 -48.49
C GLN A 836 -18.53 -29.00 -47.86
N ASP A 837 -19.65 -29.01 -48.61
CA ASP A 837 -21.01 -29.39 -48.21
C ASP A 837 -21.18 -30.75 -47.50
N GLN A 838 -20.11 -31.56 -47.35
CA GLN A 838 -20.12 -32.89 -46.72
C GLN A 838 -18.91 -33.16 -45.81
N SER A 839 -18.57 -32.25 -44.88
CA SER A 839 -17.58 -32.55 -43.84
C SER A 839 -18.22 -33.29 -42.66
N SER A 840 -18.01 -34.61 -42.58
CA SER A 840 -18.47 -35.49 -41.48
C SER A 840 -17.69 -35.33 -40.16
N TYR A 841 -16.92 -34.24 -40.00
CA TYR A 841 -16.01 -34.02 -38.86
C TYR A 841 -16.65 -33.20 -37.73
N PHE A 842 -17.81 -32.57 -37.95
CA PHE A 842 -18.49 -31.68 -37.00
C PHE A 842 -19.78 -32.26 -36.43
#